data_AF-A0A671YU99-F1
#
_entry.id   AF-A0A671YU99-F1
#
_cell.length_a   1.000
_cell.length_b   1.000
_cell.length_c   1.000
_cell.angle_alpha   90.00
_cell.angle_beta   90.00
_cell.angle_gamma   90.00
#
_symmetry.space_group_name_H-M   'P 1'
#
loop_
_entity.id
_entity.type
_entity.pdbx_description
1 polymer ?
#
loop_
_entity_poly.entity_id
_entity_poly.type
_entity_poly.pdbx_seq_one_letter_code
_entity_poly.pdbx_strand_id
1 'polypeptide(L)'
;MSLKNCLQSGLDFIEFLGDRVSNTNKKELRDIYNSEFRGREGRKDPSFSSVVFALTKFNKAYIKKEKLFINVKPQVRVYCDQWRRPRGPQPQPHSPSPSSGPQKTAKTPKPSAPSTPVTPGMTPKKKLAAEILAKLKANRKKLTADKWGIQITSDPAGKNGKVQFTVERLRESFILRFHILNKGTACIHFTYYTALHKMPCFTLEDERRVTRACPLFLCPGESYEVLVRYKLSHFGYFPATMYFEFCPDLPASAPFCIVREVEAIASTPLAVELGPVSPYKPFQKGKYRAANLVIVDGVPPESSGAQPPKMPVKLAAYKCPEYLKGLAKLLTEDPAAAGRSFPSVKGLLDSSLRMKTYPHRFHLLLHLEELQMEVDIKKYDILNQTMTQEKSNKSLLTLRVPGVAENRPSVLRGDCLRVHKSADKVEPITVYNGYVHRVELDRVKLGFSKQLLQIFISNMKFDVEFTLNRYPLRLQHRALDLAAKHELEEVLFPSGAAAASLPMPKLRMFNDQLENNPQQHAAVQRIVAGSSKPAPHLVFGPPGTGKTITLVEAMNQVYKADRSAHILACAPSNSACDLLCERLMVHMDHHRVYRLYASSRDPRTVPKSLLKHCNWDQRRESFVFPDKESLMEYTVVVTTLISAGRLVSGGMPVGHFTHVFVDEGGQAVEPECIITVAGLLSAREGQLVLAGDPKQLGPILRSPLAVKYGLGLSLLERLMRDNPLYQKSTDSGHFDTRFVTKLLRNYRSHAAILKIPNELFYENELQVFADQWDREAYCNWEYLPKKGFPLIFHGVMGKDEREANSPSFFNVSEIEVLVDYLTKLMETQGKKGLPKLSPKDIGIIAPYRKQVEKITKALKSVTALKRWSDLAELKVGSVEEFQGQERKIIIISTVRSSLHYVKMDEEFNIGFLSNEKRFNVAVTRARSLLIVVGNPVILNKDSTWKKFISYCVNEKGYTGFDFRDADGEDDIVSRLANLKFNVDSDSPGPESALQQHVDLEWKNEH
;
A
#
# COMPACT_ATOMS: atom_id res chain seq x y z
N MET A 1 -10.60 -17.77 51.49
CA MET A 1 -10.08 -17.31 50.19
C MET A 1 -8.59 -17.03 50.35
N SER A 2 -7.73 -17.29 49.36
CA SER A 2 -6.28 -17.12 49.52
C SER A 2 -5.92 -15.62 49.68
N LEU A 3 -4.83 -15.33 50.41
CA LEU A 3 -4.38 -13.96 50.66
C LEU A 3 -4.04 -13.21 49.35
N LYS A 4 -3.53 -13.93 48.34
CA LYS A 4 -3.29 -13.39 46.99
C LYS A 4 -4.58 -13.00 46.27
N ASN A 5 -5.66 -13.78 46.40
CA ASN A 5 -6.94 -13.44 45.79
C ASN A 5 -7.58 -12.22 46.47
N CYS A 6 -7.44 -12.10 47.80
CA CYS A 6 -7.88 -10.91 48.53
C CYS A 6 -7.08 -9.66 48.16
N LEU A 7 -5.78 -9.79 47.90
CA LEU A 7 -4.94 -8.69 47.43
C LEU A 7 -5.36 -8.23 46.03
N GLN A 8 -5.59 -9.17 45.11
CA GLN A 8 -6.00 -8.85 43.74
C GLN A 8 -7.35 -8.12 43.71
N SER A 9 -8.37 -8.67 44.39
CA SER A 9 -9.68 -8.01 44.52
C SER A 9 -9.58 -6.63 45.19
N GLY A 10 -8.58 -6.42 46.07
CA GLY A 10 -8.28 -5.12 46.65
C GLY A 10 -7.65 -4.12 45.70
N LEU A 11 -6.75 -4.55 44.83
CA LEU A 11 -6.15 -3.71 43.80
C LEU A 11 -7.18 -3.32 42.73
N ASP A 12 -8.01 -4.28 42.32
CA ASP A 12 -9.12 -4.06 41.39
C ASP A 12 -10.15 -3.09 41.99
N PHE A 13 -10.39 -3.15 43.31
CA PHE A 13 -11.25 -2.19 44.00
C PHE A 13 -10.65 -0.78 44.06
N ILE A 14 -9.34 -0.65 44.33
CA ILE A 14 -8.64 0.64 44.30
C ILE A 14 -8.73 1.27 42.91
N GLU A 15 -8.60 0.45 41.87
CA GLU A 15 -8.73 0.89 40.48
C GLU A 15 -10.17 1.31 40.16
N PHE A 16 -11.17 0.53 40.59
CA PHE A 16 -12.59 0.86 40.45
C PHE A 16 -12.94 2.22 41.08
N LEU A 17 -12.33 2.56 42.20
CA LEU A 17 -12.55 3.86 42.86
C LEU A 17 -11.98 5.02 42.03
N GLY A 18 -10.92 4.82 41.24
CA GLY A 18 -10.31 5.86 40.41
C GLY A 18 -10.00 7.13 41.21
N ASP A 19 -10.51 8.29 40.77
CA ASP A 19 -10.33 9.57 41.46
C ASP A 19 -11.08 9.67 42.81
N ARG A 20 -12.07 8.79 43.06
CA ARG A 20 -12.85 8.76 44.33
C ARG A 20 -12.01 8.34 45.53
N VAL A 21 -10.80 7.80 45.31
CA VAL A 21 -9.87 7.36 46.37
C VAL A 21 -9.46 8.50 47.32
N SER A 22 -9.52 9.76 46.87
CA SER A 22 -8.88 10.87 47.56
C SER A 22 -9.65 11.47 48.75
N ASN A 23 -10.94 11.15 48.97
CA ASN A 23 -11.77 11.83 49.98
C ASN A 23 -12.74 10.96 50.81
N THR A 24 -12.60 9.63 50.83
CA THR A 24 -13.63 8.73 51.39
C THR A 24 -13.19 8.09 52.72
N ASN A 25 -14.08 8.05 53.73
CA ASN A 25 -13.77 7.39 55.02
C ASN A 25 -13.92 5.85 54.92
N LYS A 26 -13.35 5.09 55.87
CA LYS A 26 -13.33 3.61 55.81
C LYS A 26 -14.73 2.97 55.82
N LYS A 27 -15.73 3.62 56.43
CA LYS A 27 -17.11 3.12 56.47
C LYS A 27 -17.76 3.27 55.10
N GLU A 28 -17.58 4.41 54.47
CA GLU A 28 -18.11 4.71 53.13
C GLU A 28 -17.40 3.87 52.04
N LEU A 29 -16.09 3.61 52.16
CA LEU A 29 -15.39 2.65 51.29
C LEU A 29 -15.91 1.21 51.45
N ARG A 30 -16.34 0.82 52.66
CA ARG A 30 -16.95 -0.49 52.89
C ARG A 30 -18.32 -0.57 52.22
N ASP A 31 -19.10 0.50 52.31
CA ASP A 31 -20.43 0.57 51.72
C ASP A 31 -20.30 0.50 50.19
N ILE A 32 -19.43 1.31 49.57
CA ILE A 32 -19.12 1.25 48.13
C ILE A 32 -18.61 -0.13 47.73
N TYR A 33 -17.72 -0.76 48.52
CA TYR A 33 -17.25 -2.10 48.22
C TYR A 33 -18.40 -3.09 48.17
N ASN A 34 -19.29 -3.09 49.17
CA ASN A 34 -20.37 -4.08 49.27
C ASN A 34 -21.54 -3.80 48.33
N SER A 35 -21.89 -2.53 48.08
CA SER A 35 -23.04 -2.15 47.25
C SER A 35 -22.69 -2.05 45.77
N GLU A 36 -21.51 -1.53 45.45
CA GLU A 36 -21.14 -1.22 44.08
C GLU A 36 -20.13 -2.19 43.50
N PHE A 37 -19.14 -2.69 44.24
CA PHE A 37 -18.04 -3.48 43.65
C PHE A 37 -18.22 -5.00 43.78
N ARG A 38 -18.58 -5.47 44.97
CA ARG A 38 -18.64 -6.89 45.33
C ARG A 38 -19.70 -7.61 44.50
N GLY A 39 -19.28 -8.61 43.70
CA GLY A 39 -20.17 -9.43 42.89
C GLY A 39 -20.34 -9.00 41.42
N ARG A 40 -19.65 -7.95 40.96
CA ARG A 40 -19.78 -7.42 39.57
C ARG A 40 -19.40 -8.42 38.47
N GLU A 41 -18.41 -9.27 38.70
CA GLU A 41 -17.89 -10.20 37.67
C GLU A 41 -18.49 -11.61 37.76
N GLY A 42 -19.52 -11.84 38.59
CA GLY A 42 -20.05 -13.19 38.84
C GLY A 42 -19.07 -14.11 39.58
N ARG A 43 -17.97 -13.56 40.12
CA ARG A 43 -17.00 -14.24 40.98
C ARG A 43 -17.35 -13.98 42.46
N LYS A 44 -17.05 -14.94 43.34
CA LYS A 44 -17.26 -14.79 44.78
C LYS A 44 -16.18 -13.85 45.32
N ASP A 45 -16.53 -12.61 45.62
CA ASP A 45 -15.57 -11.63 46.14
C ASP A 45 -15.38 -11.75 47.66
N PRO A 46 -14.15 -11.56 48.17
CA PRO A 46 -13.84 -11.60 49.59
C PRO A 46 -14.58 -10.50 50.37
N SER A 47 -14.61 -10.60 51.71
CA SER A 47 -15.18 -9.53 52.52
C SER A 47 -14.29 -8.29 52.48
N PHE A 48 -14.87 -7.09 52.59
CA PHE A 48 -14.11 -5.85 52.65
C PHE A 48 -13.01 -5.88 53.71
N SER A 49 -13.27 -6.47 54.87
CA SER A 49 -12.27 -6.60 55.94
C SER A 49 -11.08 -7.47 55.53
N SER A 50 -11.32 -8.56 54.77
CA SER A 50 -10.26 -9.43 54.25
C SER A 50 -9.42 -8.73 53.16
N VAL A 51 -10.07 -7.90 52.33
CA VAL A 51 -9.41 -7.08 51.31
C VAL A 51 -8.50 -6.02 51.94
N VAL A 52 -9.02 -5.27 52.93
CA VAL A 52 -8.24 -4.26 53.64
C VAL A 52 -7.07 -4.90 54.39
N PHE A 53 -7.27 -6.08 55.00
CA PHE A 53 -6.20 -6.83 55.64
C PHE A 53 -5.10 -7.26 54.65
N ALA A 54 -5.48 -7.74 53.46
CA ALA A 54 -4.50 -8.08 52.43
C ALA A 54 -3.74 -6.84 51.93
N LEU A 55 -4.43 -5.74 51.64
CA LEU A 55 -3.80 -4.50 51.17
C LEU A 55 -2.82 -3.91 52.19
N THR A 56 -3.16 -3.96 53.48
CA THR A 56 -2.27 -3.52 54.56
C THR A 56 -1.07 -4.45 54.73
N LYS A 57 -1.28 -5.77 54.71
CA LYS A 57 -0.20 -6.76 54.82
C LYS A 57 0.82 -6.69 53.69
N PHE A 58 0.41 -6.28 52.48
CA PHE A 58 1.29 -6.09 51.32
C PHE A 58 1.72 -4.62 51.09
N ASN A 59 1.55 -3.76 52.10
CA ASN A 59 1.99 -2.37 52.10
C ASN A 59 1.40 -1.51 50.97
N LYS A 60 0.21 -1.89 50.48
CA LYS A 60 -0.57 -1.17 49.44
C LYS A 60 -1.56 -0.17 50.04
N ALA A 61 -1.89 -0.31 51.31
CA ALA A 61 -2.65 0.67 52.08
C ALA A 61 -2.22 0.65 53.55
N TYR A 62 -2.53 1.68 54.33
CA TYR A 62 -2.37 1.71 55.79
C TYR A 62 -3.55 2.42 56.46
N ILE A 63 -3.78 2.15 57.75
CA ILE A 63 -4.90 2.73 58.51
C ILE A 63 -4.37 3.71 59.56
N LYS A 64 -4.90 4.93 59.58
CA LYS A 64 -4.57 5.94 60.60
C LYS A 64 -5.84 6.69 61.01
N LYS A 65 -6.16 6.71 62.31
CA LYS A 65 -7.38 7.35 62.89
C LYS A 65 -8.66 6.98 62.13
N GLU A 66 -8.91 5.68 61.95
CA GLU A 66 -10.04 5.10 61.18
C GLU A 66 -10.14 5.44 59.68
N LYS A 67 -9.19 6.19 59.11
CA LYS A 67 -9.11 6.43 57.66
C LYS A 67 -8.14 5.45 57.00
N LEU A 68 -8.53 4.91 55.85
CA LEU A 68 -7.71 4.02 55.03
C LEU A 68 -6.96 4.86 53.99
N PHE A 69 -5.64 4.83 54.00
CA PHE A 69 -4.77 5.54 53.07
C PHE A 69 -4.18 4.55 52.07
N ILE A 70 -4.35 4.79 50.78
CA ILE A 70 -3.90 3.90 49.71
C ILE A 70 -2.58 4.41 49.13
N ASN A 71 -1.56 3.55 49.11
CA ASN A 71 -0.19 3.87 48.68
C ASN A 71 0.09 3.50 47.21
N VAL A 72 -0.96 3.25 46.41
CA VAL A 72 -0.85 2.81 45.01
C VAL A 72 -1.52 3.85 44.12
N LYS A 73 -0.81 4.34 43.10
CA LYS A 73 -1.44 5.15 42.03
C LYS A 73 -2.33 4.21 41.19
N PRO A 74 -3.60 4.56 40.91
CA PRO A 74 -4.45 3.74 40.07
C PRO A 74 -3.80 3.63 38.68
N GLN A 75 -3.35 2.44 38.30
CA GLN A 75 -3.03 2.13 36.91
C GLN A 75 -4.36 1.88 36.22
N VAL A 76 -4.78 2.77 35.33
CA VAL A 76 -6.00 2.58 34.53
C VAL A 76 -5.74 1.43 33.56
N ARG A 77 -6.10 0.20 33.92
CA ARG A 77 -6.41 -0.84 32.95
C ARG A 77 -7.78 -0.52 32.40
N VAL A 78 -7.81 -0.15 31.13
CA VAL A 78 -9.04 -0.25 30.35
C VAL A 78 -9.42 -1.73 30.35
N TYR A 79 -10.40 -2.10 31.18
CA TYR A 79 -11.15 -3.32 30.95
C TYR A 79 -11.75 -3.17 29.55
N CYS A 80 -11.19 -3.90 28.58
CA CYS A 80 -11.88 -4.15 27.33
C CYS A 80 -13.24 -4.74 27.70
N ASP A 81 -14.31 -4.08 27.26
CA ASP A 81 -15.67 -4.60 27.29
C ASP A 81 -15.70 -5.98 26.62
N GLN A 82 -15.53 -7.03 27.43
CA GLN A 82 -15.86 -8.39 27.06
C GLN A 82 -17.36 -8.57 27.31
N TRP A 83 -18.11 -8.62 26.21
CA TRP A 83 -19.37 -9.35 26.09
C TRP A 83 -20.45 -9.11 27.15
N ARG A 84 -21.31 -8.10 26.96
CA ARG A 84 -22.71 -8.20 27.41
C ARG A 84 -23.54 -8.94 26.35
N ARG A 85 -23.79 -10.23 26.57
CA ARG A 85 -25.05 -10.85 26.12
C ARG A 85 -26.16 -10.35 27.05
N PRO A 86 -27.36 -9.98 26.57
CA PRO A 86 -28.51 -9.79 27.44
C PRO A 86 -28.79 -11.15 28.12
N ARG A 87 -28.64 -11.21 29.44
CA ARG A 87 -29.30 -12.28 30.21
C ARG A 87 -30.79 -11.98 30.17
N GLY A 88 -31.53 -12.82 29.47
CA GLY A 88 -32.99 -12.88 29.63
C GLY A 88 -33.35 -13.10 31.11
N PRO A 89 -34.56 -12.70 31.52
CA PRO A 89 -35.00 -12.88 32.90
C PRO A 89 -35.04 -14.38 33.23
N GLN A 90 -34.29 -14.80 34.25
CA GLN A 90 -34.46 -16.12 34.86
C GLN A 90 -35.50 -16.03 35.98
N PRO A 91 -36.42 -16.99 36.10
CA PRO A 91 -37.56 -16.91 37.02
C PRO A 91 -37.18 -17.28 38.45
N GLN A 92 -37.84 -16.66 39.43
CA GLN A 92 -37.87 -17.11 40.83
C GLN A 92 -38.87 -18.29 41.01
N PRO A 93 -38.74 -19.09 42.10
CA PRO A 93 -39.39 -20.39 42.25
C PRO A 93 -40.77 -20.35 42.96
N HIS A 94 -41.67 -21.27 42.54
CA HIS A 94 -42.87 -21.88 43.21
C HIS A 94 -43.92 -20.92 43.82
N SER A 95 -45.22 -20.93 43.47
CA SER A 95 -46.27 -21.99 43.47
C SER A 95 -47.66 -21.35 43.16
N PRO A 96 -48.81 -22.05 43.20
CA PRO A 96 -49.43 -22.96 42.22
C PRO A 96 -50.63 -22.36 41.41
N SER A 97 -51.08 -23.15 40.41
CA SER A 97 -52.24 -23.13 39.47
C SER A 97 -53.63 -22.66 39.99
N PRO A 98 -54.74 -22.52 39.18
CA PRO A 98 -55.03 -23.10 37.84
C PRO A 98 -55.87 -22.27 36.81
N SER A 99 -56.13 -22.90 35.64
CA SER A 99 -57.19 -22.65 34.60
C SER A 99 -56.96 -21.48 33.61
N SER A 100 -57.25 -21.50 32.31
CA SER A 100 -57.89 -22.44 31.36
C SER A 100 -57.79 -21.89 29.91
N GLY A 101 -57.56 -22.74 28.90
CA GLY A 101 -58.15 -22.61 27.55
C GLY A 101 -57.49 -21.70 26.50
N PRO A 102 -57.75 -21.89 25.17
CA PRO A 102 -56.67 -22.22 24.23
C PRO A 102 -56.52 -21.38 22.94
N GLN A 103 -55.30 -21.49 22.39
CA GLN A 103 -54.88 -21.58 20.96
C GLN A 103 -55.38 -20.58 19.90
N LYS A 104 -54.41 -19.95 19.22
CA LYS A 104 -54.34 -19.89 17.75
C LYS A 104 -52.92 -19.56 17.24
N THR A 105 -52.56 -20.23 16.15
CA THR A 105 -51.25 -20.37 15.48
C THR A 105 -50.80 -19.16 14.66
N ALA A 106 -49.50 -18.81 14.64
CA ALA A 106 -48.83 -18.16 13.50
C ALA A 106 -47.28 -18.24 13.52
N LYS A 107 -46.75 -18.96 12.52
CA LYS A 107 -45.54 -18.75 11.68
C LYS A 107 -44.34 -17.92 12.21
N THR A 108 -43.19 -18.59 12.27
CA THR A 108 -41.80 -18.07 12.37
C THR A 108 -41.32 -17.30 11.12
N PRO A 109 -40.56 -16.20 11.27
CA PRO A 109 -39.66 -15.67 10.23
C PRO A 109 -38.18 -16.06 10.46
N LYS A 110 -37.45 -16.13 9.33
CA LYS A 110 -36.02 -16.44 9.14
C LYS A 110 -35.07 -15.41 9.80
N PRO A 111 -33.80 -15.78 10.09
CA PRO A 111 -32.81 -14.86 10.66
C PRO A 111 -32.16 -13.95 9.61
N SER A 112 -31.97 -12.69 10.01
CA SER A 112 -31.32 -11.60 9.27
C SER A 112 -29.79 -11.65 9.29
N ALA A 113 -29.21 -11.06 8.25
CA ALA A 113 -27.79 -10.96 7.88
C ALA A 113 -26.86 -10.33 8.95
N PRO A 114 -25.52 -10.50 8.82
CA PRO A 114 -24.54 -9.99 9.78
C PRO A 114 -24.39 -8.47 9.71
N SER A 115 -24.40 -7.81 10.88
CA SER A 115 -24.17 -6.38 11.04
C SER A 115 -22.72 -6.00 10.76
N THR A 116 -22.56 -4.89 10.04
CA THR A 116 -21.32 -4.14 9.77
C THR A 116 -20.50 -3.83 11.03
N PRO A 117 -19.16 -3.70 10.95
CA PRO A 117 -18.32 -3.36 12.10
C PRO A 117 -18.62 -1.93 12.58
N VAL A 118 -18.91 -1.77 13.87
CA VAL A 118 -19.08 -0.47 14.52
C VAL A 118 -17.68 0.10 14.84
N THR A 119 -17.37 1.27 14.30
CA THR A 119 -16.17 2.05 14.62
C THR A 119 -16.19 2.47 16.11
N PRO A 120 -15.08 2.37 16.87
CA PRO A 120 -15.06 2.79 18.27
C PRO A 120 -15.32 4.29 18.42
N GLY A 121 -16.28 4.69 19.26
CA GLY A 121 -16.60 6.10 19.51
C GLY A 121 -15.46 6.85 20.20
N MET A 122 -15.13 8.06 19.73
CA MET A 122 -14.10 8.92 20.33
C MET A 122 -14.51 9.40 21.73
N THR A 123 -13.56 9.46 22.67
CA THR A 123 -13.78 10.02 24.01
C THR A 123 -14.09 11.52 23.96
N PRO A 124 -14.81 12.11 24.94
CA PRO A 124 -15.15 13.54 24.95
C PRO A 124 -13.92 14.47 24.85
N LYS A 125 -12.81 14.12 25.51
CA LYS A 125 -11.53 14.85 25.39
C LYS A 125 -10.92 14.74 23.99
N LYS A 126 -10.95 13.56 23.37
CA LYS A 126 -10.47 13.37 21.98
C LYS A 126 -11.36 14.12 20.98
N LYS A 127 -12.67 14.17 21.22
CA LYS A 127 -13.63 14.95 20.42
C LYS A 127 -13.35 16.45 20.53
N LEU A 128 -13.17 16.97 21.75
CA LEU A 128 -12.81 18.37 22.00
C LEU A 128 -11.46 18.74 21.36
N ALA A 129 -10.43 17.92 21.52
CA ALA A 129 -9.12 18.15 20.90
C ALA A 129 -9.20 18.12 19.36
N ALA A 130 -10.01 17.24 18.78
CA ALA A 130 -10.26 17.19 17.34
C ALA A 130 -11.02 18.43 16.85
N GLU A 131 -12.01 18.91 17.60
CA GLU A 131 -12.74 20.15 17.32
C GLU A 131 -11.82 21.38 17.39
N ILE A 132 -10.93 21.46 18.38
CA ILE A 132 -9.93 22.53 18.51
C ILE A 132 -8.96 22.51 17.33
N LEU A 133 -8.46 21.33 16.92
CA LEU A 133 -7.60 21.18 15.73
C LEU A 133 -8.32 21.55 14.43
N ALA A 134 -9.58 21.16 14.28
CA ALA A 134 -10.40 21.53 13.11
C ALA A 134 -10.63 23.05 13.04
N LYS A 135 -10.94 23.67 14.18
CA LYS A 135 -11.11 25.13 14.30
C LYS A 135 -9.80 25.90 14.08
N LEU A 136 -8.66 25.39 14.57
CA LEU A 136 -7.32 25.93 14.29
C LEU A 136 -7.03 25.97 12.78
N LYS A 137 -7.49 24.96 12.03
CA LYS A 137 -7.35 24.92 10.57
C LYS A 137 -8.30 25.90 9.86
N ALA A 138 -9.59 25.91 10.21
CA ALA A 138 -10.59 26.76 9.57
C ALA A 138 -10.32 28.26 9.81
N ASN A 139 -9.92 28.63 11.03
CA ASN A 139 -9.70 30.02 11.42
C ASN A 139 -8.22 30.44 11.36
N ARG A 140 -7.37 29.74 10.61
CA ARG A 140 -5.91 29.94 10.63
C ARG A 140 -5.49 31.40 10.44
N LYS A 141 -6.02 32.07 9.40
CA LYS A 141 -5.74 33.50 9.13
C LYS A 141 -6.14 34.40 10.30
N LYS A 142 -7.28 34.13 10.93
CA LYS A 142 -7.74 34.86 12.10
C LYS A 142 -6.80 34.60 13.28
N LEU A 143 -6.42 33.36 13.56
CA LEU A 143 -5.60 33.01 14.73
C LEU A 143 -4.13 33.45 14.63
N THR A 144 -3.57 33.57 13.43
CA THR A 144 -2.21 34.07 13.21
C THR A 144 -2.14 35.60 13.14
N ALA A 145 -3.26 36.31 12.98
CA ALA A 145 -3.26 37.76 12.94
C ALA A 145 -2.99 38.35 14.33
N ASP A 146 -2.30 39.49 14.35
CA ASP A 146 -2.25 40.39 15.50
C ASP A 146 -3.66 40.89 15.83
N LYS A 147 -3.99 41.02 17.13
CA LYS A 147 -5.34 41.38 17.57
C LYS A 147 -5.31 42.19 18.85
N TRP A 148 -6.34 43.03 19.02
CA TRP A 148 -6.57 43.80 20.26
C TRP A 148 -5.35 44.62 20.68
N GLY A 149 -4.63 45.18 19.71
CA GLY A 149 -3.41 45.96 19.95
C GLY A 149 -2.16 45.13 20.26
N ILE A 150 -2.25 43.81 20.44
CA ILE A 150 -1.07 42.96 20.65
C ILE A 150 -0.45 42.58 19.31
N GLN A 151 0.83 42.89 19.18
CA GLN A 151 1.66 42.52 18.05
C GLN A 151 2.75 41.53 18.50
N ILE A 152 2.84 40.38 17.81
CA ILE A 152 3.91 39.41 18.05
C ILE A 152 4.83 39.33 16.84
N THR A 153 6.04 39.85 16.97
CA THR A 153 7.12 39.75 15.97
C THR A 153 8.16 38.73 16.42
N SER A 154 9.12 38.43 15.54
CA SER A 154 10.19 37.48 15.84
C SER A 154 11.53 37.88 15.22
N ASP A 155 12.61 37.37 15.80
CA ASP A 155 13.95 37.38 15.22
C ASP A 155 14.48 35.93 15.14
N PRO A 156 14.64 35.35 13.93
CA PRO A 156 14.46 35.96 12.61
C PRO A 156 13.01 36.33 12.27
N ALA A 157 12.84 37.31 11.39
CA ALA A 157 11.53 37.87 11.02
C ALA A 157 10.63 36.86 10.31
N GLY A 158 9.43 36.64 10.86
CA GLY A 158 8.37 35.83 10.24
C GLY A 158 7.52 36.58 9.20
N LYS A 159 6.84 35.83 8.34
CA LYS A 159 5.81 36.34 7.41
C LYS A 159 4.49 35.62 7.64
N ASN A 160 3.38 36.36 7.70
CA ASN A 160 2.04 35.81 7.89
C ASN A 160 1.91 34.88 9.12
N GLY A 161 2.54 35.26 10.25
CA GLY A 161 2.54 34.48 11.48
C GLY A 161 3.38 33.20 11.45
N LYS A 162 4.21 33.03 10.41
CA LYS A 162 5.11 31.89 10.23
C LYS A 162 6.57 32.34 10.21
N VAL A 163 7.39 31.72 11.03
CA VAL A 163 8.85 31.93 11.11
C VAL A 163 9.53 30.69 10.55
N GLN A 164 10.46 30.88 9.62
CA GLN A 164 11.24 29.79 9.04
C GLN A 164 12.72 30.16 9.11
N PHE A 165 13.56 29.23 9.56
CA PHE A 165 14.99 29.43 9.62
C PHE A 165 15.76 28.13 9.37
N THR A 166 16.99 28.26 8.91
CA THR A 166 17.89 27.14 8.62
C THR A 166 18.97 27.05 9.69
N VAL A 167 19.23 25.83 10.19
CA VAL A 167 20.32 25.52 11.11
C VAL A 167 21.42 24.83 10.32
N GLU A 168 22.56 25.51 10.16
CA GLU A 168 23.68 25.01 9.35
C GLU A 168 24.47 23.91 10.04
N ARG A 169 24.55 23.94 11.37
CA ARG A 169 25.35 23.00 12.17
C ARG A 169 24.52 22.32 13.23
N LEU A 170 24.57 20.99 13.24
CA LEU A 170 23.89 20.18 14.26
C LEU A 170 24.56 20.38 15.62
N ARG A 171 23.78 20.20 16.69
CA ARG A 171 24.13 20.30 18.11
C ARG A 171 24.48 21.71 18.60
N GLU A 172 24.56 22.70 17.71
CA GLU A 172 24.60 24.11 18.08
C GLU A 172 23.20 24.60 18.46
N SER A 173 23.12 25.54 19.41
CA SER A 173 21.84 26.10 19.85
C SER A 173 21.47 27.32 19.00
N PHE A 174 20.31 27.29 18.37
CA PHE A 174 19.70 28.45 17.72
C PHE A 174 18.63 29.07 18.62
N ILE A 175 18.64 30.38 18.78
CA ILE A 175 17.67 31.10 19.63
C ILE A 175 16.75 31.90 18.72
N LEU A 176 15.48 31.51 18.68
CA LEU A 176 14.40 32.30 18.09
C LEU A 176 13.80 33.19 19.18
N ARG A 177 13.74 34.50 18.96
CA ARG A 177 13.14 35.45 19.90
C ARG A 177 11.76 35.84 19.41
N PHE A 178 10.74 35.75 20.25
CA PHE A 178 9.44 36.37 20.02
C PHE A 178 9.34 37.64 20.85
N HIS A 179 8.98 38.74 20.21
CA HIS A 179 8.71 40.01 20.88
C HIS A 179 7.21 40.24 20.89
N ILE A 180 6.65 40.33 22.09
CA ILE A 180 5.23 40.57 22.33
C ILE A 180 5.08 42.03 22.73
N LEU A 181 4.57 42.86 21.84
CA LEU A 181 4.42 44.30 22.03
C LEU A 181 2.95 44.69 22.16
N ASN A 182 2.61 45.45 23.20
CA ASN A 182 1.29 46.06 23.32
C ASN A 182 1.26 47.42 22.60
N LYS A 183 0.71 47.46 21.39
CA LYS A 183 0.42 48.70 20.62
C LYS A 183 -1.00 49.23 20.87
N GLY A 184 -1.77 48.59 21.74
CA GLY A 184 -3.11 49.02 22.10
C GLY A 184 -3.09 50.25 23.00
N THR A 185 -4.28 50.74 23.31
CA THR A 185 -4.49 51.87 24.24
C THR A 185 -4.79 51.42 25.67
N ALA A 186 -4.98 50.12 25.89
CA ALA A 186 -5.33 49.53 27.19
C ALA A 186 -4.29 48.50 27.64
N CYS A 187 -4.19 48.29 28.95
CA CYS A 187 -3.33 47.27 29.54
C CYS A 187 -3.92 45.87 29.30
N ILE A 188 -3.05 44.89 29.09
CA ILE A 188 -3.43 43.51 28.79
C ILE A 188 -2.58 42.55 29.63
N HIS A 189 -3.20 41.48 30.11
CA HIS A 189 -2.50 40.39 30.77
C HIS A 189 -2.04 39.36 29.73
N PHE A 190 -0.74 39.12 29.63
CA PHE A 190 -0.19 37.94 28.98
C PHE A 190 -0.22 36.78 29.98
N THR A 191 -1.08 35.80 29.73
CA THR A 191 -1.52 34.84 30.77
C THR A 191 -0.94 33.45 30.60
N TYR A 192 -0.66 33.01 29.37
CA TYR A 192 -0.17 31.66 29.13
C TYR A 192 0.49 31.56 27.76
N TYR A 193 1.49 30.70 27.63
CA TYR A 193 2.01 30.32 26.33
C TYR A 193 2.53 28.89 26.35
N THR A 194 2.48 28.23 25.20
CA THR A 194 3.00 26.86 25.04
C THR A 194 3.23 26.54 23.57
N ALA A 195 4.06 25.53 23.30
CA ALA A 195 3.98 24.83 22.03
C ALA A 195 2.83 23.81 22.05
N LEU A 196 2.06 23.73 20.97
CA LEU A 196 0.94 22.79 20.82
C LEU A 196 1.43 21.33 20.65
N HIS A 197 2.63 21.16 20.12
CA HIS A 197 3.34 19.90 20.03
C HIS A 197 4.73 20.11 20.64
N LYS A 198 5.14 19.26 21.58
CA LYS A 198 6.48 19.33 22.16
C LYS A 198 7.40 18.44 21.35
N MET A 199 8.58 18.97 21.06
CA MET A 199 9.69 18.22 20.51
C MET A 199 10.89 18.46 21.43
N PRO A 200 11.74 17.47 21.67
CA PRO A 200 12.90 17.61 22.56
C PRO A 200 13.93 18.60 22.00
N CYS A 201 13.83 18.89 20.71
CA CYS A 201 14.77 19.70 19.98
C CYS A 201 14.54 21.20 20.18
N PHE A 202 13.53 21.61 20.96
CA PHE A 202 13.38 22.98 21.42
C PHE A 202 12.96 23.10 22.88
N THR A 203 13.30 24.24 23.48
CA THR A 203 12.93 24.61 24.85
C THR A 203 12.40 26.04 24.86
N LEU A 204 11.45 26.32 25.75
CA LEU A 204 10.83 27.62 25.93
C LEU A 204 11.40 28.27 27.19
N GLU A 205 11.88 29.50 27.06
CA GLU A 205 12.50 30.28 28.13
C GLU A 205 11.91 31.69 28.12
N ASP A 206 11.51 32.21 29.27
CA ASP A 206 11.13 33.61 29.48
C ASP A 206 11.56 34.05 30.89
N GLU A 207 11.81 35.34 31.09
CA GLU A 207 12.41 35.84 32.34
C GLU A 207 11.49 35.69 33.56
N ARG A 208 10.19 35.92 33.39
CA ARG A 208 9.19 35.96 34.47
C ARG A 208 8.37 34.66 34.62
N ARG A 209 8.62 33.65 33.79
CA ARG A 209 7.92 32.35 33.77
C ARG A 209 6.41 32.52 33.73
N VAL A 210 5.92 33.22 32.72
CA VAL A 210 4.50 33.56 32.57
C VAL A 210 3.63 32.29 32.59
N THR A 211 2.67 32.25 33.52
CA THR A 211 1.69 31.16 33.63
C THR A 211 0.33 31.72 34.02
N ARG A 212 -0.74 30.93 33.90
CA ARG A 212 -2.09 31.39 34.30
C ARG A 212 -2.19 31.77 35.77
N ALA A 213 -1.28 31.27 36.62
CA ALA A 213 -1.18 31.62 38.03
C ALA A 213 -0.29 32.86 38.29
N CYS A 214 0.56 33.23 37.32
CA CYS A 214 1.45 34.38 37.37
C CYS A 214 1.43 35.10 36.01
N PRO A 215 0.32 35.78 35.67
CA PRO A 215 0.20 36.49 34.40
C PRO A 215 1.10 37.74 34.40
N LEU A 216 1.64 38.08 33.24
CA LEU A 216 2.40 39.31 33.05
C LEU A 216 1.45 40.43 32.64
N PHE A 217 1.49 41.54 33.37
CA PHE A 217 0.78 42.76 33.01
C PHE A 217 1.61 43.56 31.98
N LEU A 218 1.01 43.91 30.84
CA LEU A 218 1.64 44.67 29.75
C LEU A 218 0.89 45.97 29.51
N CYS A 219 1.51 47.10 29.85
CA CYS A 219 0.99 48.44 29.57
C CYS A 219 1.16 48.81 28.09
N PRO A 220 0.38 49.78 27.57
CA PRO A 220 0.61 50.35 26.24
C PRO A 220 2.07 50.77 26.03
N GLY A 221 2.68 50.31 24.94
CA GLY A 221 4.08 50.56 24.58
C GLY A 221 5.09 49.55 25.15
N GLU A 222 4.72 48.71 26.12
CA GLU A 222 5.63 47.72 26.70
C GLU A 222 5.79 46.48 25.80
N SER A 223 6.98 45.92 25.80
CA SER A 223 7.32 44.68 25.09
C SER A 223 7.89 43.62 26.02
N TYR A 224 7.59 42.36 25.74
CA TYR A 224 8.14 41.22 26.46
C TYR A 224 8.71 40.17 25.51
N GLU A 225 9.80 39.53 25.93
CA GLU A 225 10.48 38.52 25.13
C GLU A 225 10.16 37.10 25.60
N VAL A 226 9.88 36.22 24.64
CA VAL A 226 9.82 34.77 24.84
C VAL A 226 10.85 34.13 23.91
N LEU A 227 11.77 33.38 24.48
CA LEU A 227 12.86 32.72 23.78
C LEU A 227 12.48 31.27 23.47
N VAL A 228 12.76 30.84 22.24
CA VAL A 228 12.65 29.45 21.80
C VAL A 228 14.04 28.97 21.39
N ARG A 229 14.66 28.16 22.25
CA ARG A 229 16.00 27.62 22.02
C ARG A 229 15.89 26.27 21.32
N TYR A 230 16.30 26.20 20.07
CA TYR A 230 16.43 24.98 19.29
C TYR A 230 17.83 24.37 19.43
N LYS A 231 17.91 23.05 19.60
CA LYS A 231 19.16 22.27 19.53
C LYS A 231 18.90 21.00 18.72
N LEU A 232 19.26 21.04 17.44
CA LEU A 232 18.95 19.95 16.49
C LEU A 232 20.09 18.92 16.48
N SER A 233 19.78 17.65 16.73
CA SER A 233 20.77 16.55 16.69
C SER A 233 20.84 15.83 15.34
N HIS A 234 19.89 16.10 14.45
CA HIS A 234 19.71 15.42 13.15
C HIS A 234 19.31 16.43 12.07
N PHE A 235 19.68 16.15 10.82
CA PHE A 235 19.12 16.85 9.66
C PHE A 235 17.65 16.48 9.48
N GLY A 236 16.83 17.44 9.04
CA GLY A 236 15.39 17.27 8.91
C GLY A 236 14.60 18.58 9.02
N TYR A 237 13.29 18.41 9.14
CA TYR A 237 12.29 19.46 9.28
C TYR A 237 11.58 19.32 10.63
N PHE A 238 11.70 20.36 11.46
CA PHE A 238 11.23 20.35 12.86
C PHE A 238 10.23 21.50 13.07
N PRO A 239 8.92 21.25 12.86
CA PRO A 239 7.89 22.27 13.03
C PRO A 239 7.43 22.39 14.48
N ALA A 240 7.11 23.61 14.90
CA ALA A 240 6.41 23.87 16.15
C ALA A 240 5.30 24.90 15.94
N THR A 241 4.19 24.75 16.68
CA THR A 241 3.11 25.74 16.70
C THR A 241 3.05 26.35 18.08
N MET A 242 3.36 27.63 18.17
CA MET A 242 3.37 28.44 19.40
C MET A 242 2.00 29.06 19.62
N TYR A 243 1.49 28.91 20.83
CA TYR A 243 0.23 29.47 21.31
C TYR A 243 0.53 30.51 22.38
N PHE A 244 -0.05 31.71 22.25
CA PHE A 244 0.05 32.81 23.20
C PHE A 244 -1.37 33.24 23.62
N GLU A 245 -1.65 33.28 24.92
CA GLU A 245 -2.94 33.59 25.54
C GLU A 245 -2.89 34.93 26.25
N PHE A 246 -3.87 35.78 25.96
CA PHE A 246 -3.99 37.12 26.50
C PHE A 246 -5.39 37.35 27.09
N CYS A 247 -5.50 38.20 28.09
CA CYS A 247 -6.77 38.63 28.66
C CYS A 247 -6.77 40.16 28.84
N PRO A 248 -7.75 40.89 28.28
CA PRO A 248 -7.90 42.31 28.55
C PRO A 248 -8.12 42.58 30.05
N ASP A 249 -7.58 43.70 30.55
CA ASP A 249 -7.78 44.15 31.93
C ASP A 249 -9.12 44.89 32.11
N LEU A 250 -10.20 44.21 31.75
CA LEU A 250 -11.56 44.74 31.80
C LEU A 250 -12.49 43.71 32.47
N PRO A 251 -13.42 44.14 33.34
CA PRO A 251 -14.37 43.24 34.00
C PRO A 251 -15.14 42.39 32.97
N ALA A 252 -15.21 41.08 33.19
CA ALA A 252 -15.89 40.11 32.33
C ALA A 252 -15.30 39.90 30.90
N SER A 253 -14.07 40.35 30.63
CA SER A 253 -13.44 40.12 29.33
C SER A 253 -13.06 38.66 29.08
N ALA A 254 -13.34 38.18 27.87
CA ALA A 254 -12.93 36.86 27.42
C ALA A 254 -11.43 36.82 27.05
N PRO A 255 -10.70 35.76 27.40
CA PRO A 255 -9.34 35.57 26.92
C PRO A 255 -9.33 35.32 25.41
N PHE A 256 -8.29 35.81 24.73
CA PHE A 256 -8.04 35.57 23.31
C PHE A 256 -6.64 35.00 23.10
N CYS A 257 -6.39 34.44 21.92
CA CYS A 257 -5.09 33.87 21.58
C CYS A 257 -4.56 34.32 20.22
N ILE A 258 -3.23 34.32 20.15
CA ILE A 258 -2.46 34.51 18.92
C ILE A 258 -1.57 33.28 18.74
N VAL A 259 -1.51 32.77 17.51
CA VAL A 259 -0.71 31.58 17.15
C VAL A 259 0.44 32.00 16.22
N ARG A 260 1.60 31.38 16.42
CA ARG A 260 2.77 31.49 15.51
C ARG A 260 3.26 30.12 15.12
N GLU A 261 3.57 29.94 13.85
CA GLU A 261 4.20 28.72 13.35
C GLU A 261 5.70 28.92 13.24
N VAL A 262 6.46 27.91 13.63
CA VAL A 262 7.92 27.90 13.57
C VAL A 262 8.34 26.68 12.77
N GLU A 263 9.25 26.87 11.83
CA GLU A 263 9.86 25.81 11.04
C GLU A 263 11.38 25.91 11.13
N ALA A 264 11.98 25.02 11.91
CA ALA A 264 13.42 24.85 11.92
C ALA A 264 13.83 23.79 10.88
N ILE A 265 14.72 24.16 9.97
CA ILE A 265 15.19 23.27 8.90
C ILE A 265 16.69 23.04 9.08
N ALA A 266 17.11 21.78 9.20
CA ALA A 266 18.51 21.41 9.08
C ALA A 266 18.69 20.59 7.81
N SER A 267 19.45 21.11 6.84
CA SER A 267 19.56 20.51 5.51
C SER A 267 21.00 20.51 5.03
N THR A 268 21.40 19.53 4.21
CA THR A 268 22.71 19.53 3.56
C THR A 268 22.66 20.29 2.23
N PRO A 269 23.81 20.58 1.60
CA PRO A 269 23.83 21.16 0.24
C PRO A 269 23.08 20.32 -0.80
N LEU A 270 23.06 18.99 -0.64
CA LEU A 270 22.31 18.09 -1.52
C LEU A 270 20.80 18.35 -1.42
N ALA A 271 20.29 18.69 -0.24
CA ALA A 271 18.88 18.99 -0.08
C ALA A 271 18.44 20.23 -0.86
N VAL A 272 19.31 21.24 -0.96
CA VAL A 272 19.04 22.44 -1.76
C VAL A 272 18.96 22.09 -3.25
N GLU A 273 19.81 21.19 -3.75
CA GLU A 273 19.81 20.74 -5.15
C GLU A 273 18.59 19.87 -5.52
N LEU A 274 18.09 19.11 -4.55
CA LEU A 274 16.97 18.17 -4.72
C LEU A 274 15.60 18.77 -4.36
N GLY A 275 15.56 19.94 -3.75
CA GLY A 275 14.32 20.62 -3.37
C GLY A 275 13.34 20.86 -4.53
N PRO A 276 12.12 21.36 -4.23
CA PRO A 276 11.09 21.61 -5.23
C PRO A 276 11.55 22.66 -6.26
N VAL A 277 11.50 22.32 -7.55
CA VAL A 277 11.91 23.23 -8.63
C VAL A 277 10.92 24.38 -8.81
N SER A 278 9.63 24.16 -8.50
CA SER A 278 8.59 25.19 -8.48
C SER A 278 7.44 24.79 -7.54
N PRO A 279 6.65 25.75 -7.02
CA PRO A 279 5.51 25.45 -6.17
C PRO A 279 4.47 24.55 -6.85
N TYR A 280 3.88 23.62 -6.09
CA TYR A 280 2.82 22.75 -6.59
C TYR A 280 1.57 23.54 -7.01
N LYS A 281 1.05 23.25 -8.19
CA LYS A 281 -0.23 23.74 -8.73
C LYS A 281 -1.09 22.52 -9.10
N PRO A 282 -2.31 22.39 -8.56
CA PRO A 282 -3.21 21.30 -8.93
C PRO A 282 -3.46 21.25 -10.43
N PHE A 283 -3.54 20.03 -10.98
CA PHE A 283 -3.88 19.85 -12.38
C PHE A 283 -5.32 20.34 -12.61
N GLN A 284 -5.54 21.13 -13.65
CA GLN A 284 -6.89 21.52 -14.07
C GLN A 284 -7.26 20.72 -15.32
N LYS A 285 -8.31 19.89 -15.21
CA LYS A 285 -8.86 19.17 -16.37
C LYS A 285 -9.18 20.17 -17.49
N GLY A 286 -8.65 19.91 -18.68
CA GLY A 286 -9.08 20.62 -19.88
C GLY A 286 -10.57 20.43 -20.11
N LYS A 287 -11.29 21.48 -20.51
CA LYS A 287 -12.70 21.37 -20.88
C LYS A 287 -12.81 20.55 -22.17
N TYR A 288 -13.27 19.30 -22.06
CA TYR A 288 -13.59 18.47 -23.22
C TYR A 288 -14.76 19.10 -23.99
N ARG A 289 -14.56 19.43 -25.27
CA ARG A 289 -15.64 19.87 -26.15
C ARG A 289 -16.14 18.66 -26.93
N ALA A 290 -17.45 18.41 -26.89
CA ALA A 290 -18.08 17.51 -27.84
C ALA A 290 -18.06 18.22 -29.20
N ALA A 291 -17.12 17.85 -30.06
CA ALA A 291 -16.96 18.40 -31.40
C ALA A 291 -17.20 17.30 -32.44
N ASN A 292 -17.72 17.65 -33.61
CA ASN A 292 -17.72 16.73 -34.74
C ASN A 292 -16.28 16.43 -35.15
N LEU A 293 -15.89 15.14 -35.13
CA LEU A 293 -14.52 14.69 -35.39
C LEU A 293 -14.43 13.96 -36.73
N VAL A 294 -13.45 14.33 -37.55
CA VAL A 294 -13.02 13.55 -38.71
C VAL A 294 -11.74 12.82 -38.34
N ILE A 295 -11.78 11.48 -38.29
CA ILE A 295 -10.62 10.66 -37.94
C ILE A 295 -9.85 10.30 -39.21
N VAL A 296 -8.58 10.70 -39.27
CA VAL A 296 -7.63 10.32 -40.31
C VAL A 296 -6.67 9.31 -39.71
N ASP A 297 -6.71 8.08 -40.21
CA ASP A 297 -5.92 7.00 -39.61
C ASP A 297 -4.44 7.07 -39.99
N GLY A 298 -3.58 6.68 -39.05
CA GLY A 298 -2.13 6.68 -39.21
C GLY A 298 -1.60 5.44 -39.92
N VAL A 299 -0.28 5.29 -39.89
CA VAL A 299 0.39 4.08 -40.38
C VAL A 299 0.84 3.27 -39.16
N PRO A 300 0.30 2.07 -38.91
CA PRO A 300 0.77 1.23 -37.81
C PRO A 300 2.22 0.75 -38.03
N PRO A 301 2.91 0.26 -36.98
CA PRO A 301 4.18 -0.42 -37.16
C PRO A 301 4.01 -1.56 -38.14
N GLU A 302 4.91 -1.66 -39.11
CA GLU A 302 4.92 -2.79 -40.01
C GLU A 302 4.94 -4.09 -39.18
N SER A 303 3.85 -4.84 -39.24
CA SER A 303 3.89 -6.28 -39.08
C SER A 303 4.44 -6.80 -40.40
N SER A 304 5.76 -6.75 -40.55
CA SER A 304 6.45 -6.84 -41.84
C SER A 304 5.93 -7.99 -42.71
N GLY A 305 5.29 -7.63 -43.84
CA GLY A 305 5.27 -8.34 -45.13
C GLY A 305 4.66 -9.76 -45.25
N ALA A 306 4.39 -10.50 -44.18
CA ALA A 306 3.65 -11.77 -44.28
C ALA A 306 2.16 -11.53 -44.00
N GLN A 307 1.29 -12.30 -44.67
CA GLN A 307 -0.11 -12.36 -44.26
C GLN A 307 -0.15 -12.52 -42.73
N PRO A 308 -0.89 -11.67 -42.00
CA PRO A 308 -1.03 -11.85 -40.56
C PRO A 308 -1.49 -13.29 -40.32
N PRO A 309 -0.91 -14.01 -39.34
CA PRO A 309 -1.29 -15.39 -39.07
C PRO A 309 -2.80 -15.48 -39.03
N LYS A 310 -3.39 -16.42 -39.78
CA LYS A 310 -4.84 -16.59 -39.82
C LYS A 310 -5.26 -16.82 -38.37
N MET A 311 -6.02 -15.87 -37.82
CA MET A 311 -6.62 -15.97 -36.49
C MET A 311 -8.05 -16.47 -36.73
N PRO A 312 -8.28 -17.80 -36.81
CA PRO A 312 -9.60 -18.35 -37.12
C PRO A 312 -10.64 -17.95 -36.07
N VAL A 313 -10.23 -17.76 -34.82
CA VAL A 313 -11.13 -17.39 -33.73
C VAL A 313 -11.09 -15.88 -33.52
N LYS A 314 -12.13 -15.19 -34.01
CA LYS A 314 -12.29 -13.75 -33.89
C LYS A 314 -12.54 -13.34 -32.44
N LEU A 315 -11.84 -12.29 -31.99
CA LEU A 315 -12.07 -11.66 -30.68
C LEU A 315 -13.19 -10.63 -30.79
N ALA A 316 -14.29 -10.82 -30.07
CA ALA A 316 -15.41 -9.86 -30.07
C ALA A 316 -15.00 -8.48 -29.51
N ALA A 317 -15.81 -7.46 -29.79
CA ALA A 317 -15.49 -6.08 -29.42
C ALA A 317 -15.73 -5.75 -27.94
N TYR A 318 -16.62 -6.49 -27.26
CA TYR A 318 -17.03 -6.28 -25.86
C TYR A 318 -17.22 -4.80 -25.52
N LYS A 319 -18.10 -4.11 -26.25
CA LYS A 319 -18.33 -2.67 -26.03
C LYS A 319 -18.94 -2.46 -24.64
N CYS A 320 -18.42 -1.50 -23.89
CA CYS A 320 -18.99 -1.10 -22.62
C CYS A 320 -20.42 -0.57 -22.85
N PRO A 321 -21.44 -1.12 -22.15
CA PRO A 321 -22.81 -0.63 -22.26
C PRO A 321 -22.96 0.86 -21.90
N GLU A 322 -23.69 1.62 -22.71
CA GLU A 322 -23.82 3.08 -22.53
C GLU A 322 -24.41 3.48 -21.17
N TYR A 323 -25.33 2.68 -20.63
CA TYR A 323 -25.93 2.94 -19.30
C TYR A 323 -24.88 2.90 -18.16
N LEU A 324 -23.79 2.15 -18.32
CA LEU A 324 -22.73 2.06 -17.30
C LEU A 324 -21.91 3.35 -17.21
N LYS A 325 -21.78 4.13 -18.28
CA LYS A 325 -21.07 5.42 -18.25
C LYS A 325 -21.79 6.42 -17.34
N GLY A 326 -23.12 6.51 -17.45
CA GLY A 326 -23.94 7.34 -16.56
C GLY A 326 -23.92 6.84 -15.11
N LEU A 327 -23.99 5.53 -14.93
CA LEU A 327 -23.99 4.88 -13.61
C LEU A 327 -22.64 4.99 -12.88
N ALA A 328 -21.51 4.86 -13.56
CA ALA A 328 -20.19 4.99 -12.93
C ALA A 328 -19.98 6.38 -12.33
N LYS A 329 -20.48 7.42 -13.01
CA LYS A 329 -20.48 8.79 -12.51
C LYS A 329 -21.38 8.92 -11.26
N LEU A 330 -22.62 8.45 -11.35
CA LEU A 330 -23.58 8.45 -10.23
C LEU A 330 -23.11 7.64 -9.02
N LEU A 331 -22.52 6.45 -9.19
CA LEU A 331 -22.03 5.62 -8.09
C LEU A 331 -20.84 6.25 -7.35
N THR A 332 -20.10 7.14 -8.01
CA THR A 332 -18.96 7.85 -7.42
C THR A 332 -19.43 9.12 -6.70
N GLU A 333 -20.42 9.83 -7.25
CA GLU A 333 -20.92 11.11 -6.71
C GLU A 333 -22.03 10.93 -5.65
N ASP A 334 -22.97 10.00 -5.85
CA ASP A 334 -24.08 9.70 -4.92
C ASP A 334 -24.50 8.20 -4.98
N PRO A 335 -23.89 7.34 -4.14
CA PRO A 335 -24.19 5.90 -4.09
C PRO A 335 -25.65 5.57 -3.74
N ALA A 336 -26.34 6.47 -3.01
CA ALA A 336 -27.72 6.27 -2.58
C ALA A 336 -28.71 6.60 -3.71
N ALA A 337 -28.40 7.57 -4.57
CA ALA A 337 -29.15 7.81 -5.81
C ALA A 337 -28.91 6.68 -6.83
N ALA A 338 -27.67 6.25 -7.02
CA ALA A 338 -27.34 5.17 -7.96
C ALA A 338 -28.05 3.84 -7.63
N GLY A 339 -28.16 3.50 -6.34
CA GLY A 339 -28.89 2.31 -5.88
C GLY A 339 -30.40 2.35 -6.13
N ARG A 340 -30.99 3.55 -6.29
CA ARG A 340 -32.40 3.73 -6.67
C ARG A 340 -32.59 3.68 -8.18
N SER A 341 -31.63 4.19 -8.95
CA SER A 341 -31.73 4.26 -10.41
C SER A 341 -31.39 2.96 -11.12
N PHE A 342 -30.56 2.07 -10.54
CA PHE A 342 -30.14 0.82 -11.19
C PHE A 342 -30.09 -0.40 -10.24
N PRO A 343 -31.26 -0.91 -9.78
CA PRO A 343 -31.33 -2.01 -8.81
C PRO A 343 -30.71 -3.33 -9.30
N SER A 344 -30.81 -3.63 -10.59
CA SER A 344 -30.31 -4.88 -11.19
C SER A 344 -28.77 -4.96 -11.19
N VAL A 345 -28.10 -3.84 -11.47
CA VAL A 345 -26.62 -3.75 -11.46
C VAL A 345 -26.10 -3.93 -10.04
N LYS A 346 -26.70 -3.24 -9.07
CA LYS A 346 -26.36 -3.39 -7.66
C LYS A 346 -26.62 -4.81 -7.17
N GLY A 347 -27.78 -5.39 -7.52
CA GLY A 347 -28.11 -6.78 -7.20
C GLY A 347 -27.11 -7.78 -7.76
N LEU A 348 -26.57 -7.56 -8.96
CA LEU A 348 -25.52 -8.42 -9.54
C LEU A 348 -24.18 -8.27 -8.81
N LEU A 349 -23.77 -7.04 -8.46
CA LEU A 349 -22.54 -6.78 -7.71
C LEU A 349 -22.58 -7.38 -6.29
N ASP A 350 -23.75 -7.32 -5.65
CA ASP A 350 -24.00 -7.86 -4.31
C ASP A 350 -24.26 -9.38 -4.33
N SER A 351 -24.46 -9.99 -5.50
CA SER A 351 -24.78 -11.42 -5.61
C SER A 351 -23.61 -12.32 -5.21
N SER A 352 -23.92 -13.47 -4.60
CA SER A 352 -22.92 -14.51 -4.32
C SER A 352 -22.29 -15.03 -5.62
N LEU A 353 -20.97 -15.19 -5.63
CA LEU A 353 -20.25 -15.69 -6.79
C LEU A 353 -20.48 -17.20 -6.95
N ARG A 354 -21.09 -17.61 -8.06
CA ARG A 354 -21.33 -19.01 -8.46
C ARG A 354 -21.18 -19.09 -9.98
N MET A 355 -20.97 -20.29 -10.54
CA MET A 355 -20.75 -20.44 -11.98
C MET A 355 -21.83 -19.74 -12.85
N LYS A 356 -23.10 -19.81 -12.45
CA LYS A 356 -24.21 -19.12 -13.14
C LYS A 356 -24.12 -17.59 -13.13
N THR A 357 -23.65 -16.97 -12.04
CA THR A 357 -23.52 -15.51 -11.92
C THR A 357 -22.13 -15.01 -12.33
N TYR A 358 -21.18 -15.94 -12.49
CA TYR A 358 -19.77 -15.68 -12.62
C TYR A 358 -19.39 -14.82 -13.84
N PRO A 359 -19.74 -15.21 -15.10
CA PRO A 359 -19.41 -14.37 -16.25
C PRO A 359 -20.03 -12.99 -16.13
N HIS A 360 -21.33 -12.91 -15.83
CA HIS A 360 -22.07 -11.65 -15.78
C HIS A 360 -21.47 -10.65 -14.78
N ARG A 361 -21.13 -11.12 -13.58
CA ARG A 361 -20.54 -10.27 -12.54
C ARG A 361 -19.15 -9.78 -12.95
N PHE A 362 -18.29 -10.66 -13.48
CA PHE A 362 -16.95 -10.24 -13.90
C PHE A 362 -16.96 -9.38 -15.17
N HIS A 363 -17.88 -9.58 -16.13
CA HIS A 363 -18.06 -8.63 -17.24
C HIS A 363 -18.36 -7.23 -16.72
N LEU A 364 -19.28 -7.11 -15.75
CA LEU A 364 -19.61 -5.82 -15.15
C LEU A 364 -18.40 -5.20 -14.44
N LEU A 365 -17.66 -5.96 -13.64
CA LEU A 365 -16.46 -5.47 -12.94
C LEU A 365 -15.36 -5.01 -13.91
N LEU A 366 -15.14 -5.76 -15.01
CA LEU A 366 -14.18 -5.38 -16.05
C LEU A 366 -14.59 -4.09 -16.77
N HIS A 367 -15.87 -3.89 -17.05
CA HIS A 367 -16.35 -2.62 -17.61
C HIS A 367 -16.21 -1.45 -16.63
N LEU A 368 -16.43 -1.67 -15.33
CA LEU A 368 -16.21 -0.64 -14.31
C LEU A 368 -14.72 -0.28 -14.18
N GLU A 369 -13.82 -1.26 -14.33
CA GLU A 369 -12.38 -1.02 -14.40
C GLU A 369 -12.01 -0.25 -15.66
N GLU A 370 -12.50 -0.70 -16.82
CA GLU A 370 -12.28 -0.05 -18.12
C GLU A 370 -12.68 1.43 -18.12
N LEU A 371 -13.87 1.76 -17.60
CA LEU A 371 -14.34 3.15 -17.49
C LEU A 371 -13.42 4.00 -16.64
N GLN A 372 -12.90 3.45 -15.53
CA GLN A 372 -11.95 4.16 -14.71
C GLN A 372 -10.61 4.35 -15.46
N MET A 373 -10.11 3.32 -16.15
CA MET A 373 -8.92 3.41 -16.99
C MET A 373 -9.05 4.48 -18.09
N GLU A 374 -10.22 4.63 -18.70
CA GLU A 374 -10.51 5.68 -19.70
C GLU A 374 -10.47 7.10 -19.11
N VAL A 375 -10.97 7.28 -17.88
CA VAL A 375 -10.87 8.56 -17.18
C VAL A 375 -9.41 8.86 -16.81
N ASP A 376 -8.68 7.84 -16.39
CA ASP A 376 -7.32 7.99 -15.88
C ASP A 376 -6.29 8.26 -16.97
N ILE A 377 -6.44 7.64 -18.15
CA ILE A 377 -5.49 7.83 -19.24
C ILE A 377 -5.53 9.27 -19.80
N LYS A 378 -6.70 9.93 -19.75
CA LYS A 378 -6.87 11.33 -20.17
C LYS A 378 -6.09 12.33 -19.32
N LYS A 379 -5.68 11.96 -18.11
CA LYS A 379 -4.81 12.80 -17.26
C LYS A 379 -3.43 13.00 -17.86
N TYR A 380 -3.01 12.13 -18.76
CA TYR A 380 -1.73 12.22 -19.45
C TYR A 380 -1.80 13.02 -20.74
N ASP A 381 -2.99 13.46 -21.17
CA ASP A 381 -3.17 14.25 -22.38
C ASP A 381 -2.30 15.51 -22.33
N ILE A 382 -1.60 15.79 -23.43
CA ILE A 382 -0.64 16.89 -23.52
C ILE A 382 -1.20 17.93 -24.48
N LEU A 383 -1.27 19.18 -24.03
CA LEU A 383 -1.76 20.29 -24.84
C LEU A 383 -0.60 21.13 -25.39
N ASN A 384 -0.81 21.71 -26.57
CA ASN A 384 0.11 22.66 -27.21
C ASN A 384 1.55 22.14 -27.39
N GLN A 385 1.71 20.83 -27.60
CA GLN A 385 3.00 20.16 -27.69
C GLN A 385 3.53 20.18 -29.12
N THR A 386 4.83 20.42 -29.27
CA THR A 386 5.50 20.31 -30.56
C THR A 386 6.05 18.89 -30.77
N MET A 387 6.11 18.49 -32.04
CA MET A 387 6.77 17.26 -32.48
C MET A 387 7.95 17.60 -33.38
N THR A 388 8.86 16.65 -33.55
CA THR A 388 10.03 16.78 -34.44
C THR A 388 10.04 15.65 -35.45
N GLN A 389 10.37 15.92 -36.71
CA GLN A 389 10.48 14.86 -37.71
C GLN A 389 11.76 14.03 -37.47
N GLU A 390 11.64 12.71 -37.55
CA GLU A 390 12.77 11.82 -37.28
C GLU A 390 13.82 11.88 -38.39
N LYS A 391 15.11 12.02 -38.02
CA LYS A 391 16.21 12.17 -38.99
C LYS A 391 16.42 10.94 -39.86
N SER A 392 16.29 9.74 -39.29
CA SER A 392 16.54 8.47 -39.97
C SER A 392 15.35 7.97 -40.80
N ASN A 393 14.12 8.39 -40.45
CA ASN A 393 12.91 7.98 -41.16
C ASN A 393 11.90 9.13 -41.20
N LYS A 394 11.83 9.83 -42.33
CA LYS A 394 10.96 11.01 -42.52
C LYS A 394 9.45 10.70 -42.42
N SER A 395 9.05 9.43 -42.41
CA SER A 395 7.65 9.02 -42.20
C SER A 395 7.21 9.04 -40.72
N LEU A 396 8.14 9.26 -39.78
CA LEU A 396 7.87 9.25 -38.35
C LEU A 396 8.02 10.64 -37.74
N LEU A 397 7.15 10.95 -36.78
CA LEU A 397 7.23 12.11 -35.92
C LEU A 397 7.56 11.69 -34.49
N THR A 398 8.44 12.44 -33.84
CA THR A 398 8.91 12.19 -32.48
C THR A 398 8.24 13.18 -31.52
N LEU A 399 7.48 12.64 -30.58
CA LEU A 399 6.80 13.34 -29.50
C LEU A 399 7.58 13.17 -28.19
N ARG A 400 7.80 14.26 -27.46
CA ARG A 400 8.36 14.17 -26.11
C ARG A 400 7.23 13.85 -25.11
N VAL A 401 7.37 12.73 -24.41
CA VAL A 401 6.42 12.26 -23.39
C VAL A 401 7.22 11.96 -22.11
N PRO A 402 7.34 12.94 -21.19
CA PRO A 402 8.02 12.72 -19.91
C PRO A 402 7.38 11.57 -19.13
N GLY A 403 8.19 10.63 -18.63
CA GLY A 403 7.72 9.48 -17.83
C GLY A 403 7.30 8.24 -18.63
N VAL A 404 7.31 8.29 -19.97
CA VAL A 404 6.85 7.15 -20.79
C VAL A 404 7.69 5.87 -20.60
N ALA A 405 9.00 5.99 -20.38
CA ALA A 405 9.84 4.83 -20.08
C ALA A 405 9.55 4.17 -18.72
N GLU A 406 8.82 4.84 -17.85
CA GLU A 406 8.30 4.31 -16.58
C GLU A 406 6.89 3.71 -16.76
N ASN A 407 6.44 3.51 -18.01
CA ASN A 407 5.08 3.12 -18.41
C ASN A 407 4.01 4.12 -17.95
N ARG A 408 4.30 5.43 -17.97
CA ARG A 408 3.40 6.50 -17.50
C ARG A 408 3.39 7.71 -18.45
N PRO A 409 2.41 7.83 -19.37
CA PRO A 409 1.34 6.86 -19.62
C PRO A 409 1.89 5.52 -20.13
N SER A 410 1.17 4.44 -19.86
CA SER A 410 1.53 3.10 -20.38
C SER A 410 1.30 3.10 -21.88
N VAL A 411 2.40 3.24 -22.62
CA VAL A 411 2.41 3.28 -24.08
C VAL A 411 3.39 2.21 -24.54
N LEU A 412 2.90 1.30 -25.38
CA LEU A 412 3.67 0.21 -25.97
C LEU A 412 3.72 0.37 -27.49
N ARG A 413 4.69 -0.30 -28.13
CA ARG A 413 4.73 -0.42 -29.59
C ARG A 413 3.42 -1.01 -30.10
N GLY A 414 2.80 -0.32 -31.06
CA GLY A 414 1.51 -0.65 -31.65
C GLY A 414 0.31 0.07 -31.04
N ASP A 415 0.47 0.73 -29.89
CA ASP A 415 -0.60 1.56 -29.33
C ASP A 415 -0.87 2.79 -30.20
N CYS A 416 -2.04 3.41 -30.02
CA CYS A 416 -2.50 4.55 -30.80
C CYS A 416 -2.63 5.79 -29.91
N LEU A 417 -2.16 6.93 -30.40
CA LEU A 417 -2.40 8.25 -29.82
C LEU A 417 -3.26 9.06 -30.78
N ARG A 418 -4.24 9.80 -30.27
CA ARG A 418 -5.05 10.71 -31.09
C ARG A 418 -4.45 12.11 -31.02
N VAL A 419 -4.27 12.74 -32.17
CA VAL A 419 -3.55 14.01 -32.27
C VAL A 419 -4.34 14.97 -33.14
N HIS A 420 -4.58 16.18 -32.66
CA HIS A 420 -5.16 17.26 -33.47
C HIS A 420 -4.35 18.54 -33.33
N LYS A 421 -4.43 19.44 -34.32
CA LYS A 421 -3.70 20.72 -34.25
C LYS A 421 -4.34 21.58 -33.16
N SER A 422 -3.53 22.19 -32.30
CA SER A 422 -4.05 23.04 -31.20
C SER A 422 -4.71 24.33 -31.71
N ALA A 423 -4.38 24.75 -32.95
CA ALA A 423 -4.97 25.91 -33.60
C ALA A 423 -6.34 25.63 -34.24
N ASP A 424 -6.66 24.37 -34.53
CA ASP A 424 -7.92 23.98 -35.18
C ASP A 424 -9.05 24.08 -34.16
N LYS A 425 -9.79 25.20 -34.23
CA LYS A 425 -10.92 25.50 -33.33
C LYS A 425 -12.29 25.48 -34.03
N VAL A 426 -12.30 25.28 -35.35
CA VAL A 426 -13.51 25.28 -36.19
C VAL A 426 -13.88 23.83 -36.50
N GLU A 427 -15.15 23.47 -36.34
CA GLU A 427 -15.64 22.12 -36.60
C GLU A 427 -15.88 21.88 -38.11
N PRO A 428 -15.67 20.64 -38.60
CA PRO A 428 -15.22 19.47 -37.85
C PRO A 428 -13.71 19.46 -37.58
N ILE A 429 -13.31 19.04 -36.38
CA ILE A 429 -11.89 18.94 -36.00
C ILE A 429 -11.31 17.67 -36.63
N THR A 430 -10.18 17.80 -37.33
CA THR A 430 -9.45 16.66 -37.88
C THR A 430 -8.57 16.04 -36.80
N VAL A 431 -8.80 14.77 -36.49
CA VAL A 431 -8.02 13.98 -35.54
C VAL A 431 -7.19 12.96 -36.30
N TYR A 432 -5.89 13.02 -36.14
CA TYR A 432 -4.94 12.09 -36.73
C TYR A 432 -4.58 11.01 -35.71
N ASN A 433 -4.75 9.75 -36.09
CA ASN A 433 -4.23 8.64 -35.31
C ASN A 433 -2.72 8.53 -35.56
N GLY A 434 -1.91 8.56 -34.51
CA GLY A 434 -0.49 8.29 -34.53
C GLY A 434 -0.22 6.95 -33.88
N TYR A 435 0.32 5.99 -34.64
CA TYR A 435 0.65 4.68 -34.09
C TYR A 435 2.09 4.64 -33.57
N VAL A 436 2.28 4.01 -32.43
CA VAL A 436 3.58 3.95 -31.75
C VAL A 436 4.49 2.93 -32.41
N HIS A 437 5.51 3.40 -33.12
CA HIS A 437 6.55 2.56 -33.70
C HIS A 437 7.62 2.17 -32.69
N ARG A 438 7.98 3.10 -31.80
CA ARG A 438 9.05 2.91 -30.82
C ARG A 438 8.84 3.80 -29.60
N VAL A 439 9.16 3.25 -28.43
CA VAL A 439 9.23 3.98 -27.16
C VAL A 439 10.69 4.10 -26.76
N GLU A 440 11.10 5.32 -26.42
CA GLU A 440 12.44 5.68 -25.92
C GLU A 440 12.29 6.32 -24.52
N LEU A 441 13.38 6.82 -23.92
CA LEU A 441 13.41 7.29 -22.53
C LEU A 441 12.31 8.31 -22.20
N ASP A 442 12.28 9.44 -22.91
CA ASP A 442 11.27 10.50 -22.75
C ASP A 442 10.56 10.83 -24.07
N ARG A 443 10.60 9.89 -25.03
CA ARG A 443 10.14 10.11 -26.40
C ARG A 443 9.39 8.92 -26.97
N VAL A 444 8.42 9.22 -27.82
CA VAL A 444 7.63 8.24 -28.55
C VAL A 444 7.70 8.58 -30.04
N LYS A 445 8.00 7.57 -30.86
CA LYS A 445 8.02 7.68 -32.33
C LYS A 445 6.69 7.22 -32.87
N LEU A 446 6.03 8.11 -33.62
CA LEU A 446 4.67 7.94 -34.10
C LEU A 446 4.62 7.97 -35.63
N GLY A 447 3.92 7.02 -36.22
CA GLY A 447 3.59 7.03 -37.64
C GLY A 447 2.20 7.56 -37.90
N PHE A 448 2.12 8.53 -38.80
CA PHE A 448 0.90 9.23 -39.16
C PHE A 448 0.58 9.05 -40.65
N SER A 449 -0.61 9.48 -41.05
CA SER A 449 -1.02 9.50 -42.45
C SER A 449 -0.13 10.42 -43.28
N LYS A 450 -0.02 10.13 -44.58
CA LYS A 450 0.66 11.02 -45.55
C LYS A 450 0.06 12.43 -45.53
N GLN A 451 -1.23 12.56 -45.26
CA GLN A 451 -1.93 13.83 -45.20
C GLN A 451 -1.37 14.74 -44.10
N LEU A 452 -1.10 14.22 -42.89
CA LEU A 452 -0.47 15.01 -41.83
C LEU A 452 0.99 15.33 -42.16
N LEU A 453 1.74 14.37 -42.70
CA LEU A 453 3.15 14.53 -43.00
C LEU A 453 3.41 15.60 -44.08
N GLN A 454 2.52 15.75 -45.05
CA GLN A 454 2.63 16.77 -46.12
C GLN A 454 2.43 18.20 -45.62
N ILE A 455 1.60 18.38 -44.58
CA ILE A 455 1.28 19.71 -44.02
C ILE A 455 2.10 20.03 -42.76
N PHE A 456 2.95 19.10 -42.32
CA PHE A 456 3.72 19.25 -41.09
C PHE A 456 4.84 20.27 -41.25
N ILE A 457 4.88 21.24 -40.34
CA ILE A 457 5.92 22.27 -40.25
C ILE A 457 6.50 22.25 -38.83
N SER A 458 7.82 22.43 -38.72
CA SER A 458 8.50 22.55 -37.42
C SER A 458 7.83 23.63 -36.55
N ASN A 459 7.71 23.35 -35.25
CA ASN A 459 7.04 24.20 -34.25
C ASN A 459 5.51 24.26 -34.33
N MET A 460 4.86 23.50 -35.21
CA MET A 460 3.42 23.26 -35.10
C MET A 460 3.07 22.67 -33.74
N LYS A 461 1.97 23.16 -33.16
CA LYS A 461 1.48 22.73 -31.84
C LYS A 461 0.29 21.78 -32.01
N PHE A 462 0.34 20.70 -31.25
CA PHE A 462 -0.66 19.66 -31.25
C PHE A 462 -1.15 19.39 -29.84
N ASP A 463 -2.42 19.02 -29.76
CA ASP A 463 -3.02 18.44 -28.58
C ASP A 463 -3.04 16.91 -28.79
N VAL A 464 -2.52 16.19 -27.81
CA VAL A 464 -2.30 14.74 -27.85
C VAL A 464 -3.17 14.08 -26.79
N GLU A 465 -4.07 13.22 -27.25
CA GLU A 465 -4.93 12.38 -26.42
C GLU A 465 -4.39 10.94 -26.37
N PHE A 466 -4.18 10.42 -25.17
CA PHE A 466 -3.75 9.03 -24.97
C PHE A 466 -4.95 8.09 -25.03
N THR A 467 -4.80 6.96 -25.72
CA THR A 467 -5.90 5.97 -25.85
C THR A 467 -5.58 4.67 -25.13
N LEU A 468 -6.63 4.03 -24.59
CA LEU A 468 -6.52 2.78 -23.86
C LEU A 468 -6.45 1.60 -24.83
N ASN A 469 -5.43 0.75 -24.68
CA ASN A 469 -5.40 -0.54 -25.36
C ASN A 469 -6.39 -1.52 -24.70
N ARG A 470 -7.55 -1.71 -25.33
CA ARG A 470 -8.64 -2.59 -24.84
C ARG A 470 -8.36 -4.09 -25.07
N TYR A 471 -7.25 -4.46 -25.72
CA TYR A 471 -6.99 -5.86 -26.10
C TYR A 471 -6.92 -6.82 -24.89
N PRO A 472 -6.19 -6.50 -23.79
CA PRO A 472 -6.16 -7.36 -22.60
C PRO A 472 -7.56 -7.56 -21.97
N LEU A 473 -8.34 -6.48 -21.83
CA LEU A 473 -9.70 -6.54 -21.26
C LEU A 473 -10.65 -7.39 -22.12
N ARG A 474 -10.57 -7.26 -23.45
CA ARG A 474 -11.35 -8.08 -24.38
C ARG A 474 -11.02 -9.56 -24.27
N LEU A 475 -9.76 -9.90 -24.05
CA LEU A 475 -9.36 -11.29 -23.82
C LEU A 475 -9.92 -11.83 -22.50
N GLN A 476 -9.91 -11.02 -21.44
CA GLN A 476 -10.52 -11.38 -20.15
C GLN A 476 -12.03 -11.61 -20.30
N HIS A 477 -12.75 -10.72 -20.99
CA HIS A 477 -14.17 -10.92 -21.30
C HIS A 477 -14.43 -12.22 -22.07
N ARG A 478 -13.62 -12.51 -23.09
CA ARG A 478 -13.74 -13.78 -23.83
C ARG A 478 -13.47 -14.99 -22.94
N ALA A 479 -12.51 -14.90 -22.03
CA ALA A 479 -12.21 -15.99 -21.10
C ALA A 479 -13.40 -16.31 -20.19
N LEU A 480 -14.19 -15.30 -19.79
CA LEU A 480 -15.43 -15.49 -19.03
C LEU A 480 -16.51 -16.23 -19.85
N ASP A 481 -16.73 -15.84 -21.10
CA ASP A 481 -17.67 -16.53 -21.99
C ASP A 481 -17.25 -17.99 -22.21
N LEU A 482 -15.95 -18.21 -22.46
CA LEU A 482 -15.38 -19.53 -22.70
C LEU A 482 -15.40 -20.41 -21.44
N ALA A 483 -15.26 -19.83 -20.26
CA ALA A 483 -15.36 -20.59 -19.01
C ALA A 483 -16.74 -21.21 -18.83
N ALA A 484 -17.80 -20.48 -19.14
CA ALA A 484 -19.16 -21.01 -19.15
C ALA A 484 -19.38 -22.04 -20.26
N LYS A 485 -18.86 -21.77 -21.47
CA LYS A 485 -19.00 -22.66 -22.64
C LYS A 485 -18.30 -24.01 -22.45
N HIS A 486 -17.15 -24.03 -21.77
CA HIS A 486 -16.32 -25.23 -21.60
C HIS A 486 -16.47 -25.89 -20.22
N GLU A 487 -17.59 -25.62 -19.52
CA GLU A 487 -17.96 -26.31 -18.27
C GLU A 487 -16.86 -26.29 -17.20
N LEU A 488 -16.15 -25.17 -17.03
CA LEU A 488 -15.04 -25.03 -16.06
C LEU A 488 -15.49 -24.95 -14.59
N GLU A 489 -16.71 -25.37 -14.26
CA GLU A 489 -17.29 -25.23 -12.91
C GLU A 489 -16.43 -25.92 -11.85
N GLU A 490 -16.03 -27.18 -12.07
CA GLU A 490 -15.18 -27.92 -11.11
C GLU A 490 -13.73 -27.43 -11.07
N VAL A 491 -13.30 -26.57 -12.00
CA VAL A 491 -11.99 -25.91 -11.97
C VAL A 491 -12.08 -24.59 -11.17
N LEU A 492 -13.15 -23.81 -11.36
CA LEU A 492 -13.31 -22.47 -10.77
C LEU A 492 -14.03 -22.46 -9.41
N PHE A 493 -14.88 -23.47 -9.19
CA PHE A 493 -15.69 -23.71 -8.00
C PHE A 493 -15.63 -25.21 -7.60
N PRO A 494 -14.42 -25.75 -7.36
CA PRO A 494 -14.25 -27.18 -7.10
C PRO A 494 -15.05 -27.64 -5.88
N SER A 495 -15.76 -28.75 -6.04
CA SER A 495 -16.51 -29.42 -4.98
C SER A 495 -15.67 -30.50 -4.27
N GLY A 496 -14.61 -30.98 -4.93
CA GLY A 496 -13.75 -32.06 -4.45
C GLY A 496 -14.32 -33.46 -4.70
N ALA A 497 -15.51 -33.56 -5.31
CA ALA A 497 -16.21 -34.83 -5.56
C ALA A 497 -15.44 -35.77 -6.50
N ALA A 498 -14.64 -35.22 -7.42
CA ALA A 498 -13.86 -35.99 -8.38
C ALA A 498 -12.40 -36.25 -7.95
N ALA A 499 -11.97 -35.79 -6.77
CA ALA A 499 -10.59 -35.97 -6.31
C ALA A 499 -10.33 -37.43 -5.93
N ALA A 500 -9.61 -38.15 -6.79
CA ALA A 500 -9.25 -39.55 -6.57
C ALA A 500 -8.07 -39.69 -5.60
N SER A 501 -8.13 -40.69 -4.71
CA SER A 501 -6.99 -41.12 -3.91
C SER A 501 -6.04 -41.96 -4.77
N LEU A 502 -5.23 -41.29 -5.59
CA LEU A 502 -4.26 -41.93 -6.48
C LEU A 502 -2.98 -42.34 -5.72
N PRO A 503 -2.33 -43.46 -6.11
CA PRO A 503 -1.05 -43.85 -5.53
C PRO A 503 0.02 -42.79 -5.84
N MET A 504 0.82 -42.46 -4.83
CA MET A 504 1.86 -41.45 -4.97
C MET A 504 3.05 -42.00 -5.77
N PRO A 505 3.51 -41.31 -6.82
CA PRO A 505 4.63 -41.78 -7.62
C PRO A 505 5.94 -41.72 -6.82
N LYS A 506 6.80 -42.71 -7.01
CA LYS A 506 8.18 -42.69 -6.53
C LYS A 506 9.02 -41.87 -7.52
N LEU A 507 9.39 -40.66 -7.12
CA LEU A 507 10.11 -39.72 -7.96
C LEU A 507 11.56 -39.59 -7.49
N ARG A 508 12.48 -39.57 -8.45
CA ARG A 508 13.86 -39.10 -8.27
C ARG A 508 13.93 -37.71 -8.90
N MET A 509 14.27 -36.70 -8.09
CA MET A 509 14.21 -35.31 -8.54
C MET A 509 15.31 -35.02 -9.55
N PHE A 510 15.08 -34.08 -10.47
CA PHE A 510 16.15 -33.56 -11.33
C PHE A 510 17.05 -32.60 -10.57
N ASN A 511 16.48 -31.84 -9.64
CA ASN A 511 17.21 -31.03 -8.68
C ASN A 511 17.33 -31.75 -7.32
N ASP A 512 18.51 -32.28 -7.02
CA ASP A 512 18.81 -33.00 -5.78
C ASP A 512 18.55 -32.17 -4.51
N GLN A 513 18.60 -30.83 -4.59
CA GLN A 513 18.28 -29.96 -3.45
C GLN A 513 16.82 -30.08 -3.00
N LEU A 514 15.92 -30.51 -3.89
CA LEU A 514 14.50 -30.69 -3.59
C LEU A 514 14.21 -32.03 -2.90
N GLU A 515 15.09 -33.03 -3.03
CA GLU A 515 14.86 -34.36 -2.44
C GLU A 515 14.76 -34.29 -0.92
N ASN A 516 15.58 -33.44 -0.30
CA ASN A 516 15.59 -33.24 1.14
C ASN A 516 14.55 -32.21 1.64
N ASN A 517 13.72 -31.65 0.75
CA ASN A 517 12.67 -30.70 1.09
C ASN A 517 11.28 -31.38 1.00
N PRO A 518 10.70 -31.80 2.13
CA PRO A 518 9.47 -32.60 2.12
C PRO A 518 8.28 -31.84 1.53
N GLN A 519 8.19 -30.52 1.70
CA GLN A 519 7.09 -29.72 1.15
C GLN A 519 7.19 -29.63 -0.38
N GLN A 520 8.37 -29.35 -0.92
CA GLN A 520 8.56 -29.28 -2.38
C GLN A 520 8.40 -30.67 -3.01
N HIS A 521 8.95 -31.71 -2.38
CA HIS A 521 8.82 -33.09 -2.83
C HIS A 521 7.35 -33.53 -2.89
N ALA A 522 6.59 -33.27 -1.82
CA ALA A 522 5.16 -33.59 -1.77
C ALA A 522 4.36 -32.83 -2.84
N ALA A 523 4.64 -31.54 -3.06
CA ALA A 523 3.99 -30.76 -4.13
C ALA A 523 4.20 -31.42 -5.50
N VAL A 524 5.45 -31.75 -5.83
CA VAL A 524 5.81 -32.38 -7.11
C VAL A 524 5.11 -33.74 -7.26
N GLN A 525 5.11 -34.59 -6.22
CA GLN A 525 4.42 -35.88 -6.30
C GLN A 525 2.91 -35.73 -6.50
N ARG A 526 2.26 -34.77 -5.82
CA ARG A 526 0.82 -34.52 -5.95
C ARG A 526 0.45 -34.04 -7.34
N ILE A 527 1.26 -33.15 -7.91
CA ILE A 527 1.09 -32.64 -9.27
C ILE A 527 1.25 -33.76 -10.30
N VAL A 528 2.32 -34.57 -10.19
CA VAL A 528 2.55 -35.68 -11.12
C VAL A 528 1.47 -36.75 -11.01
N ALA A 529 1.00 -37.03 -9.80
CA ALA A 529 -0.12 -37.94 -9.58
C ALA A 529 -1.45 -37.39 -10.12
N GLY A 530 -1.60 -36.07 -10.26
CA GLY A 530 -2.87 -35.44 -10.62
C GLY A 530 -3.95 -35.59 -9.54
N SER A 531 -3.57 -35.67 -8.26
CA SER A 531 -4.49 -36.01 -7.16
C SER A 531 -5.63 -35.01 -6.93
N SER A 532 -5.50 -33.78 -7.42
CA SER A 532 -6.54 -32.74 -7.26
C SER A 532 -7.50 -32.68 -8.44
N LYS A 533 -7.19 -33.30 -9.58
CA LYS A 533 -7.97 -33.16 -10.82
C LYS A 533 -9.45 -33.45 -10.58
N PRO A 534 -10.38 -32.63 -11.13
CA PRO A 534 -10.17 -31.43 -11.96
C PRO A 534 -9.90 -30.13 -11.17
N ALA A 535 -9.94 -30.17 -9.84
CA ALA A 535 -9.69 -29.01 -8.99
C ALA A 535 -8.23 -28.54 -9.13
N PRO A 536 -7.97 -27.22 -9.06
CA PRO A 536 -6.62 -26.69 -9.10
C PRO A 536 -5.77 -27.17 -7.92
N HIS A 537 -4.50 -27.49 -8.16
CA HIS A 537 -3.50 -27.67 -7.10
C HIS A 537 -2.80 -26.34 -6.83
N LEU A 538 -2.78 -25.89 -5.57
CA LEU A 538 -2.13 -24.64 -5.16
C LEU A 538 -0.77 -24.90 -4.53
N VAL A 539 0.28 -24.31 -5.09
CA VAL A 539 1.59 -24.21 -4.45
C VAL A 539 1.69 -22.84 -3.78
N PHE A 540 1.30 -22.81 -2.51
CA PHE A 540 1.40 -21.61 -1.68
C PHE A 540 2.81 -21.51 -1.09
N GLY A 541 3.49 -20.39 -1.29
CA GLY A 541 4.83 -20.22 -0.73
C GLY A 541 5.16 -18.77 -0.48
N PRO A 542 5.57 -18.40 0.74
CA PRO A 542 6.11 -17.07 1.03
C PRO A 542 7.33 -16.72 0.14
N PRO A 543 7.80 -15.46 0.13
CA PRO A 543 8.95 -15.08 -0.68
C PRO A 543 10.17 -15.94 -0.36
N GLY A 544 10.97 -16.29 -1.37
CA GLY A 544 12.20 -17.06 -1.18
C GLY A 544 12.02 -18.54 -0.86
N THR A 545 10.80 -19.10 -0.93
CA THR A 545 10.55 -20.53 -0.61
C THR A 545 10.71 -21.50 -1.79
N GLY A 546 11.10 -21.00 -2.96
CA GLY A 546 11.37 -21.85 -4.13
C GLY A 546 10.13 -22.28 -4.93
N LYS A 547 9.04 -21.50 -4.92
CA LYS A 547 7.82 -21.78 -5.73
C LYS A 547 8.14 -22.09 -7.19
N THR A 548 8.82 -21.18 -7.89
CA THR A 548 9.19 -21.33 -9.31
C THR A 548 10.03 -22.58 -9.54
N ILE A 549 11.00 -22.88 -8.67
CA ILE A 549 11.83 -24.09 -8.78
C ILE A 549 10.98 -25.36 -8.61
N THR A 550 10.01 -25.32 -7.69
CA THR A 550 9.06 -26.43 -7.47
C THR A 550 8.19 -26.67 -8.71
N LEU A 551 7.72 -25.61 -9.36
CA LEU A 551 6.95 -25.73 -10.61
C LEU A 551 7.80 -26.27 -11.76
N VAL A 552 9.05 -25.80 -11.90
CA VAL A 552 9.99 -26.30 -12.92
C VAL A 552 10.26 -27.78 -12.73
N GLU A 553 10.54 -28.22 -11.50
CA GLU A 553 10.71 -29.63 -11.18
C GLU A 553 9.44 -30.44 -11.52
N ALA A 554 8.26 -29.95 -11.13
CA ALA A 554 7.00 -30.61 -11.44
C ALA A 554 6.77 -30.77 -12.96
N MET A 555 7.06 -29.74 -13.76
CA MET A 555 6.95 -29.81 -15.22
C MET A 555 7.93 -30.84 -15.82
N ASN A 556 9.17 -30.89 -15.35
CA ASN A 556 10.15 -31.89 -15.78
C ASN A 556 9.70 -33.31 -15.43
N GLN A 557 9.14 -33.52 -14.24
CA GLN A 557 8.64 -34.83 -13.81
C GLN A 557 7.37 -35.25 -14.57
N VAL A 558 6.45 -34.31 -14.85
CA VAL A 558 5.27 -34.58 -15.70
C VAL A 558 5.72 -35.06 -17.09
N TYR A 559 6.65 -34.34 -17.73
CA TYR A 559 7.19 -34.76 -19.03
C TYR A 559 7.90 -36.12 -18.98
N LYS A 560 8.64 -36.40 -17.89
CA LYS A 560 9.32 -37.68 -17.72
C LYS A 560 8.33 -38.83 -17.54
N ALA A 561 7.25 -38.62 -16.80
CA ALA A 561 6.23 -39.61 -16.50
C ALA A 561 5.30 -39.88 -17.69
N ASP A 562 4.96 -38.84 -18.45
CA ASP A 562 4.07 -38.91 -19.61
C ASP A 562 4.64 -38.12 -20.79
N ARG A 563 5.09 -38.84 -21.82
CA ARG A 563 5.64 -38.24 -23.05
C ARG A 563 4.59 -37.60 -23.95
N SER A 564 3.31 -37.90 -23.72
CA SER A 564 2.18 -37.28 -24.44
C SER A 564 1.71 -35.96 -23.79
N ALA A 565 2.24 -35.63 -22.61
CA ALA A 565 1.88 -34.41 -21.91
C ALA A 565 2.36 -33.16 -22.66
N HIS A 566 1.42 -32.29 -23.00
CA HIS A 566 1.70 -30.91 -23.41
C HIS A 566 1.39 -29.95 -22.26
N ILE A 567 2.32 -29.03 -22.01
CA ILE A 567 2.35 -28.15 -20.86
C ILE A 567 2.30 -26.69 -21.31
N LEU A 568 1.35 -25.93 -20.78
CA LEU A 568 1.33 -24.47 -20.90
C LEU A 568 1.82 -23.86 -19.58
N ALA A 569 2.96 -23.17 -19.63
CA ALA A 569 3.52 -22.48 -18.47
C ALA A 569 3.33 -20.96 -18.61
N CYS A 570 2.67 -20.35 -17.63
CA CYS A 570 2.32 -18.95 -17.68
C CYS A 570 2.67 -18.19 -16.40
N ALA A 571 2.85 -16.88 -16.57
CA ALA A 571 2.94 -15.93 -15.47
C ALA A 571 2.40 -14.56 -15.93
N PRO A 572 2.04 -13.65 -15.00
CA PRO A 572 1.57 -12.31 -15.34
C PRO A 572 2.64 -11.45 -16.04
N SER A 573 3.92 -11.62 -15.68
CA SER A 573 5.04 -10.81 -16.18
C SER A 573 5.97 -11.56 -17.12
N ASN A 574 6.56 -10.84 -18.09
CA ASN A 574 7.53 -11.43 -19.00
C ASN A 574 8.78 -11.96 -18.26
N SER A 575 9.27 -11.25 -17.25
CA SER A 575 10.44 -11.68 -16.47
C SER A 575 10.21 -13.00 -15.73
N ALA A 576 9.00 -13.24 -15.22
CA ALA A 576 8.67 -14.52 -14.59
C ALA A 576 8.60 -15.66 -15.64
N CYS A 577 8.01 -15.40 -16.81
CA CYS A 577 8.03 -16.35 -17.93
C CYS A 577 9.46 -16.64 -18.43
N ASP A 578 10.31 -15.63 -18.52
CA ASP A 578 11.70 -15.78 -18.95
C ASP A 578 12.47 -16.67 -17.95
N LEU A 579 12.29 -16.43 -16.64
CA LEU A 579 12.87 -17.25 -15.58
C LEU A 579 12.39 -18.71 -15.64
N LEU A 580 11.08 -18.94 -15.84
CA LEU A 580 10.54 -20.29 -16.02
C LEU A 580 11.21 -21.01 -17.20
N CYS A 581 11.32 -20.32 -18.34
CA CYS A 581 11.93 -20.88 -19.55
C CYS A 581 13.41 -21.22 -19.35
N GLU A 582 14.21 -20.29 -18.81
CA GLU A 582 15.63 -20.52 -18.54
C GLU A 582 15.86 -21.70 -17.59
N ARG A 583 15.01 -21.85 -16.56
CA ARG A 583 15.10 -22.95 -15.58
C ARG A 583 14.67 -24.30 -16.15
N LEU A 584 13.64 -24.34 -16.99
CA LEU A 584 13.22 -25.55 -17.69
C LEU A 584 14.31 -26.07 -18.63
N MET A 585 14.96 -25.16 -19.36
CA MET A 585 16.03 -25.47 -20.31
C MET A 585 17.30 -26.04 -19.67
N VAL A 586 17.41 -26.08 -18.33
CA VAL A 586 18.53 -26.74 -17.63
C VAL A 586 18.44 -28.26 -17.71
N HIS A 587 17.22 -28.83 -17.64
CA HIS A 587 17.01 -30.28 -17.59
C HIS A 587 16.17 -30.82 -18.75
N MET A 588 15.51 -29.94 -19.51
CA MET A 588 14.73 -30.29 -20.70
C MET A 588 15.46 -29.83 -21.97
N ASP A 589 15.39 -30.65 -23.02
CA ASP A 589 15.91 -30.32 -24.34
C ASP A 589 15.30 -29.00 -24.85
N HIS A 590 16.16 -28.09 -25.33
CA HIS A 590 15.76 -26.79 -25.85
C HIS A 590 14.78 -26.86 -27.03
N HIS A 591 14.73 -27.98 -27.76
CA HIS A 591 13.77 -28.19 -28.87
C HIS A 591 12.37 -28.53 -28.37
N ARG A 592 12.20 -28.83 -27.07
CA ARG A 592 10.91 -29.14 -26.45
C ARG A 592 10.25 -27.94 -25.76
N VAL A 593 11.00 -26.87 -25.53
CA VAL A 593 10.57 -25.68 -24.80
C VAL A 593 10.52 -24.48 -25.74
N TYR A 594 9.39 -23.77 -25.77
CA TYR A 594 9.21 -22.59 -26.62
C TYR A 594 8.72 -21.38 -25.84
N ARG A 595 9.44 -20.26 -25.94
CA ARG A 595 9.07 -18.99 -25.30
C ARG A 595 8.30 -18.10 -26.28
N LEU A 596 7.04 -17.82 -25.99
CA LEU A 596 6.16 -17.02 -26.86
C LEU A 596 5.98 -15.59 -26.33
N TYR A 597 6.56 -14.61 -27.01
CA TYR A 597 6.47 -13.17 -26.71
C TYR A 597 5.38 -12.46 -27.51
N ALA A 598 4.84 -11.39 -26.93
CA ALA A 598 4.00 -10.43 -27.64
C ALA A 598 4.82 -9.60 -28.64
N SER A 599 4.19 -9.20 -29.75
CA SER A 599 4.79 -8.37 -30.81
C SER A 599 5.27 -6.98 -30.33
N SER A 600 4.76 -6.51 -29.19
CA SER A 600 5.13 -5.24 -28.55
C SER A 600 6.36 -5.34 -27.63
N ARG A 601 6.89 -6.54 -27.38
CA ARG A 601 8.05 -6.74 -26.51
C ARG A 601 9.30 -6.08 -27.11
N ASP A 602 10.04 -5.34 -26.28
CA ASP A 602 11.35 -4.80 -26.68
C ASP A 602 12.41 -5.91 -26.67
N PRO A 603 13.01 -6.26 -27.83
CA PRO A 603 14.00 -7.33 -27.92
C PRO A 603 15.27 -7.07 -27.09
N ARG A 604 15.60 -5.81 -26.80
CA ARG A 604 16.79 -5.46 -25.99
C ARG A 604 16.65 -5.90 -24.53
N THR A 605 15.43 -6.16 -24.09
CA THR A 605 15.10 -6.57 -22.72
C THR A 605 14.93 -8.08 -22.57
N VAL A 606 15.15 -8.84 -23.64
CA VAL A 606 15.04 -10.31 -23.67
C VAL A 606 16.42 -10.93 -23.44
N PRO A 607 16.54 -11.96 -22.59
CA PRO A 607 17.79 -12.70 -22.42
C PRO A 607 18.29 -13.28 -23.75
N LYS A 608 19.58 -13.10 -24.04
CA LYS A 608 20.19 -13.53 -25.33
C LYS A 608 20.06 -15.04 -25.57
N SER A 609 20.06 -15.83 -24.50
CA SER A 609 19.84 -17.28 -24.53
C SER A 609 18.46 -17.64 -25.10
N LEU A 610 17.43 -16.87 -24.78
CA LEU A 610 16.05 -17.15 -25.16
C LEU A 610 15.71 -16.70 -26.59
N LEU A 611 16.48 -15.75 -27.18
CA LEU A 611 16.22 -15.27 -28.54
C LEU A 611 16.24 -16.39 -29.60
N LYS A 612 16.97 -17.48 -29.36
CA LYS A 612 17.02 -18.65 -30.26
C LYS A 612 15.85 -19.62 -30.10
N HIS A 613 15.15 -19.57 -28.96
CA HIS A 613 14.09 -20.50 -28.57
C HIS A 613 12.77 -19.76 -28.35
N CYS A 614 12.55 -18.73 -29.16
CA CYS A 614 11.38 -17.90 -29.10
C CYS A 614 10.91 -17.50 -30.50
N ASN A 615 9.86 -16.70 -30.54
CA ASN A 615 9.23 -16.26 -31.76
C ASN A 615 9.86 -14.99 -32.36
N TRP A 616 11.17 -14.81 -32.16
CA TRP A 616 11.97 -13.71 -32.72
C TRP A 616 12.35 -14.01 -34.18
N ASP A 617 11.97 -13.13 -35.10
CA ASP A 617 12.42 -13.16 -36.49
C ASP A 617 13.56 -12.15 -36.68
N GLN A 618 14.78 -12.66 -36.87
CA GLN A 618 15.97 -11.83 -37.06
C GLN A 618 15.93 -10.99 -38.34
N ARG A 619 15.27 -11.46 -39.41
CA ARG A 619 15.17 -10.72 -40.67
C ARG A 619 14.22 -9.53 -40.54
N ARG A 620 13.21 -9.65 -39.68
CA ARG A 620 12.17 -8.64 -39.47
C ARG A 620 12.38 -7.80 -38.21
N GLU A 621 13.44 -8.07 -37.44
CA GLU A 621 13.72 -7.47 -36.13
C GLU A 621 12.47 -7.37 -35.23
N SER A 622 11.63 -8.41 -35.22
CA SER A 622 10.37 -8.39 -34.49
C SER A 622 9.89 -9.78 -34.07
N PHE A 623 9.00 -9.81 -33.07
CA PHE A 623 8.35 -11.03 -32.63
C PHE A 623 7.15 -11.34 -33.52
N VAL A 624 7.21 -12.46 -34.25
CA VAL A 624 6.17 -12.94 -35.16
C VAL A 624 5.43 -14.08 -34.49
N PHE A 625 4.10 -14.13 -34.57
CA PHE A 625 3.37 -15.22 -33.95
C PHE A 625 3.42 -16.47 -34.85
N PRO A 626 3.90 -17.64 -34.37
CA PRO A 626 3.97 -18.85 -35.18
C PRO A 626 2.58 -19.41 -35.51
N ASP A 627 2.48 -20.26 -36.53
CA ASP A 627 1.27 -21.03 -36.80
C ASP A 627 0.99 -22.10 -35.72
N LYS A 628 -0.24 -22.60 -35.72
CA LYS A 628 -0.73 -23.53 -34.71
C LYS A 628 0.03 -24.85 -34.76
N GLU A 629 0.26 -25.37 -35.97
CA GLU A 629 0.92 -26.64 -36.21
C GLU A 629 2.34 -26.63 -35.63
N SER A 630 3.12 -25.58 -35.91
CA SER A 630 4.46 -25.38 -35.33
C SER A 630 4.45 -25.30 -33.81
N LEU A 631 3.45 -24.64 -33.20
CA LEU A 631 3.36 -24.54 -31.73
C LEU A 631 3.00 -25.88 -31.07
N MET A 632 2.25 -26.75 -31.76
CA MET A 632 1.82 -28.05 -31.24
C MET A 632 2.96 -29.09 -31.19
N GLU A 633 4.08 -28.84 -31.89
CA GLU A 633 5.27 -29.71 -31.84
C GLU A 633 6.01 -29.61 -30.49
N TYR A 634 5.86 -28.50 -29.79
CA TYR A 634 6.53 -28.25 -28.51
C TYR A 634 5.79 -28.94 -27.36
N THR A 635 6.58 -29.51 -26.45
CA THR A 635 6.06 -30.08 -25.20
C THR A 635 5.68 -28.99 -24.22
N VAL A 636 6.50 -27.94 -24.09
CA VAL A 636 6.27 -26.84 -23.15
C VAL A 636 6.23 -25.52 -23.89
N VAL A 637 5.11 -24.81 -23.79
CA VAL A 637 4.98 -23.43 -24.28
C VAL A 637 4.95 -22.48 -23.08
N VAL A 638 5.88 -21.52 -23.05
CA VAL A 638 6.01 -20.53 -21.97
C VAL A 638 5.56 -19.16 -22.47
N THR A 639 4.50 -18.59 -21.86
CA THR A 639 3.94 -17.29 -22.31
C THR A 639 3.23 -16.53 -21.20
N THR A 640 2.99 -15.22 -21.37
CA THR A 640 2.26 -14.44 -20.36
C THR A 640 0.77 -14.76 -20.38
N LEU A 641 0.05 -14.50 -19.27
CA LEU A 641 -1.41 -14.75 -19.18
C LEU A 641 -2.18 -14.13 -20.36
N ILE A 642 -1.92 -12.86 -20.66
CA ILE A 642 -2.54 -12.15 -21.80
C ILE A 642 -2.13 -12.77 -23.14
N SER A 643 -0.87 -13.16 -23.31
CA SER A 643 -0.38 -13.72 -24.57
C SER A 643 -0.92 -15.12 -24.84
N ALA A 644 -1.24 -15.90 -23.80
CA ALA A 644 -1.92 -17.19 -23.93
C ALA A 644 -3.26 -17.06 -24.67
N GLY A 645 -3.94 -15.92 -24.55
CA GLY A 645 -5.16 -15.62 -25.31
C GLY A 645 -4.96 -15.68 -26.83
N ARG A 646 -3.73 -15.49 -27.33
CA ARG A 646 -3.44 -15.65 -28.76
C ARG A 646 -3.46 -17.10 -29.21
N LEU A 647 -3.20 -18.07 -28.34
CA LEU A 647 -3.30 -19.50 -28.66
C LEU A 647 -4.75 -19.88 -29.02
N VAL A 648 -5.71 -19.39 -28.23
CA VAL A 648 -7.14 -19.54 -28.56
C VAL A 648 -7.48 -18.84 -29.88
N SER A 649 -6.99 -17.62 -30.09
CA SER A 649 -7.20 -16.89 -31.36
C SER A 649 -6.61 -17.62 -32.57
N GLY A 650 -5.45 -18.27 -32.40
CA GLY A 650 -4.79 -19.11 -33.40
C GLY A 650 -5.46 -20.47 -33.62
N GLY A 651 -6.54 -20.77 -32.89
CA GLY A 651 -7.31 -22.00 -33.06
C GLY A 651 -6.70 -23.22 -32.39
N MET A 652 -5.88 -23.04 -31.35
CA MET A 652 -5.37 -24.16 -30.55
C MET A 652 -6.53 -25.02 -30.02
N PRO A 653 -6.51 -26.35 -30.18
CA PRO A 653 -7.62 -27.20 -29.74
C PRO A 653 -7.74 -27.21 -28.21
N VAL A 654 -8.98 -27.24 -27.72
CA VAL A 654 -9.27 -27.44 -26.30
C VAL A 654 -8.75 -28.81 -25.87
N GLY A 655 -8.02 -28.85 -24.76
CA GLY A 655 -7.45 -30.10 -24.24
C GLY A 655 -6.11 -30.49 -24.86
N HIS A 656 -5.59 -29.73 -25.84
CA HIS A 656 -4.21 -29.94 -26.30
C HIS A 656 -3.22 -29.83 -25.12
N PHE A 657 -3.36 -28.78 -24.30
CA PHE A 657 -2.59 -28.67 -23.07
C PHE A 657 -3.21 -29.54 -21.98
N THR A 658 -2.55 -30.64 -21.68
CA THR A 658 -2.89 -31.55 -20.57
C THR A 658 -2.66 -30.92 -19.20
N HIS A 659 -1.70 -29.98 -19.10
CA HIS A 659 -1.33 -29.30 -17.88
C HIS A 659 -1.16 -27.79 -18.14
N VAL A 660 -1.74 -26.97 -17.27
CA VAL A 660 -1.53 -25.52 -17.23
C VAL A 660 -0.91 -25.17 -15.89
N PHE A 661 0.25 -24.53 -15.93
CA PHE A 661 0.97 -24.01 -14.77
C PHE A 661 0.92 -22.49 -14.79
N VAL A 662 0.50 -21.87 -13.69
CA VAL A 662 0.52 -20.42 -13.51
C VAL A 662 1.39 -20.07 -12.32
N ASP A 663 2.57 -19.49 -12.58
CA ASP A 663 3.40 -18.89 -11.55
C ASP A 663 2.95 -17.46 -11.25
N GLU A 664 3.20 -16.99 -10.03
CA GLU A 664 2.77 -15.68 -9.54
C GLU A 664 1.26 -15.40 -9.74
N GLY A 665 0.43 -16.44 -9.68
CA GLY A 665 -1.02 -16.35 -9.91
C GLY A 665 -1.78 -15.45 -8.92
N GLY A 666 -1.14 -15.11 -7.80
CA GLY A 666 -1.66 -14.13 -6.83
C GLY A 666 -1.68 -12.68 -7.36
N GLN A 667 -0.91 -12.36 -8.40
CA GLN A 667 -0.75 -10.99 -8.93
C GLN A 667 -1.75 -10.64 -10.04
N ALA A 668 -2.44 -11.63 -10.60
CA ALA A 668 -3.40 -11.41 -11.68
C ALA A 668 -4.83 -11.29 -11.15
N VAL A 669 -5.65 -10.48 -11.82
CA VAL A 669 -7.10 -10.56 -11.61
C VAL A 669 -7.59 -11.92 -12.08
N GLU A 670 -8.63 -12.43 -11.45
CA GLU A 670 -9.14 -13.76 -11.79
C GLU A 670 -9.51 -13.93 -13.28
N PRO A 671 -10.20 -12.99 -13.97
CA PRO A 671 -10.47 -13.10 -15.40
C PRO A 671 -9.22 -13.16 -16.28
N GLU A 672 -8.11 -12.57 -15.82
CA GLU A 672 -6.81 -12.64 -16.52
C GLU A 672 -6.17 -14.01 -16.37
N CYS A 673 -6.19 -14.60 -15.16
CA CYS A 673 -5.70 -15.96 -14.92
C CYS A 673 -6.41 -16.98 -15.82
N ILE A 674 -7.73 -16.83 -15.97
CA ILE A 674 -8.59 -17.76 -16.72
C ILE A 674 -8.34 -17.73 -18.23
N ILE A 675 -7.68 -16.70 -18.78
CA ILE A 675 -7.27 -16.69 -20.19
C ILE A 675 -6.42 -17.92 -20.53
N THR A 676 -5.63 -18.43 -19.58
CA THR A 676 -4.77 -19.61 -19.77
C THR A 676 -5.52 -20.94 -19.72
N VAL A 677 -6.75 -20.93 -19.23
CA VAL A 677 -7.56 -22.13 -18.98
C VAL A 677 -8.72 -22.21 -19.98
N ALA A 678 -9.47 -21.12 -20.10
CA ALA A 678 -10.69 -21.07 -20.89
C ALA A 678 -10.43 -21.18 -22.39
N GLY A 679 -10.82 -22.32 -22.96
CA GLY A 679 -10.58 -22.66 -24.36
C GLY A 679 -9.21 -23.29 -24.64
N LEU A 680 -8.42 -23.64 -23.61
CA LEU A 680 -7.12 -24.30 -23.75
C LEU A 680 -7.04 -25.60 -22.93
N LEU A 681 -7.60 -25.60 -21.71
CA LEU A 681 -7.63 -26.76 -20.82
C LEU A 681 -8.94 -27.54 -20.99
N SER A 682 -8.86 -28.88 -20.96
CA SER A 682 -10.03 -29.75 -20.79
C SER A 682 -10.44 -29.79 -19.31
N ALA A 683 -11.69 -29.44 -18.99
CA ALA A 683 -12.20 -29.43 -17.62
C ALA A 683 -12.14 -30.80 -16.93
N ARG A 684 -12.20 -31.89 -17.71
CA ARG A 684 -12.29 -33.27 -17.19
C ARG A 684 -10.93 -33.93 -17.01
N GLU A 685 -10.02 -33.73 -17.97
CA GLU A 685 -8.74 -34.46 -18.05
C GLU A 685 -7.53 -33.59 -17.67
N GLY A 686 -7.69 -32.27 -17.82
CA GLY A 686 -6.62 -31.30 -17.63
C GLY A 686 -6.28 -31.06 -16.16
N GLN A 687 -5.03 -30.65 -15.91
CA GLN A 687 -4.59 -30.18 -14.60
C GLN A 687 -4.32 -28.67 -14.62
N LEU A 688 -4.84 -27.94 -13.63
CA LEU A 688 -4.41 -26.58 -13.33
C LEU A 688 -3.54 -26.56 -12.07
N VAL A 689 -2.34 -26.01 -12.16
CA VAL A 689 -1.45 -25.77 -11.03
C VAL A 689 -1.23 -24.26 -10.88
N LEU A 690 -1.56 -23.71 -9.72
CA LEU A 690 -1.36 -22.28 -9.42
C LEU A 690 -0.31 -22.13 -8.33
N ALA A 691 0.77 -21.41 -8.59
CA ALA A 691 1.71 -20.98 -7.57
C ALA A 691 1.55 -19.49 -7.27
N GLY A 692 1.68 -19.13 -6.00
CA GLY A 692 1.62 -17.74 -5.58
C GLY A 692 1.63 -17.58 -4.07
N ASP A 693 1.44 -16.33 -3.65
CA ASP A 693 1.35 -15.97 -2.24
C ASP A 693 0.21 -14.97 -2.03
N PRO A 694 -0.91 -15.37 -1.38
CA PRO A 694 -2.04 -14.48 -1.13
C PRO A 694 -1.70 -13.37 -0.12
N LYS A 695 -0.57 -13.45 0.60
CA LYS A 695 -0.08 -12.44 1.54
C LYS A 695 0.87 -11.43 0.90
N GLN A 696 1.20 -11.58 -0.38
CA GLN A 696 1.93 -10.58 -1.17
C GLN A 696 0.97 -9.75 -2.03
N LEU A 697 1.52 -8.78 -2.76
CA LEU A 697 0.79 -7.88 -3.64
C LEU A 697 -0.11 -8.64 -4.62
N GLY A 698 -1.39 -8.24 -4.64
CA GLY A 698 -2.38 -8.69 -5.61
C GLY A 698 -2.42 -7.80 -6.85
N PRO A 699 -3.41 -7.99 -7.74
CA PRO A 699 -3.55 -7.18 -8.94
C PRO A 699 -3.77 -5.70 -8.64
N ILE A 700 -3.22 -4.86 -9.51
CA ILE A 700 -3.37 -3.41 -9.45
C ILE A 700 -4.65 -3.03 -10.20
N LEU A 701 -5.59 -2.38 -9.49
CA LEU A 701 -6.86 -1.93 -10.04
C LEU A 701 -7.04 -0.44 -9.82
N ARG A 702 -7.65 0.23 -10.80
CA ARG A 702 -7.92 1.66 -10.75
C ARG A 702 -9.29 1.94 -10.15
N SER A 703 -10.31 1.15 -10.49
CA SER A 703 -11.71 1.39 -10.11
C SER A 703 -11.95 1.09 -8.63
N PRO A 704 -12.33 2.09 -7.82
CA PRO A 704 -12.71 1.87 -6.42
C PRO A 704 -13.89 0.90 -6.29
N LEU A 705 -14.82 0.94 -7.24
CA LEU A 705 -15.97 0.02 -7.29
C LEU A 705 -15.52 -1.40 -7.60
N ALA A 706 -14.66 -1.59 -8.59
CA ALA A 706 -14.17 -2.93 -8.93
C ALA A 706 -13.40 -3.57 -7.76
N VAL A 707 -12.57 -2.79 -7.06
CA VAL A 707 -11.89 -3.21 -5.83
C VAL A 707 -12.91 -3.59 -4.74
N LYS A 708 -13.87 -2.70 -4.45
CA LYS A 708 -14.90 -2.92 -3.41
C LYS A 708 -15.68 -4.22 -3.64
N TYR A 709 -16.02 -4.52 -4.88
CA TYR A 709 -16.81 -5.71 -5.24
C TYR A 709 -15.97 -6.93 -5.63
N GLY A 710 -14.66 -6.90 -5.35
CA GLY A 710 -13.81 -8.10 -5.31
C GLY A 710 -13.04 -8.43 -6.58
N LEU A 711 -12.96 -7.56 -7.59
CA LEU A 711 -12.08 -7.78 -8.75
C LEU A 711 -10.60 -7.87 -8.34
N GLY A 712 -10.23 -7.24 -7.22
CA GLY A 712 -8.86 -7.22 -6.69
C GLY A 712 -8.42 -8.53 -6.04
N LEU A 713 -9.30 -9.53 -5.97
CA LEU A 713 -8.96 -10.86 -5.48
C LEU A 713 -8.54 -11.73 -6.65
N SER A 714 -7.35 -12.32 -6.55
CA SER A 714 -6.89 -13.32 -7.53
C SER A 714 -7.67 -14.63 -7.38
N LEU A 715 -7.65 -15.47 -8.42
CA LEU A 715 -8.24 -16.81 -8.37
C LEU A 715 -7.68 -17.62 -7.19
N LEU A 716 -6.36 -17.57 -7.00
CA LEU A 716 -5.66 -18.26 -5.91
C LEU A 716 -6.14 -17.77 -4.54
N GLU A 717 -6.21 -16.45 -4.34
CA GLU A 717 -6.65 -15.87 -3.07
C GLU A 717 -8.13 -16.17 -2.80
N ARG A 718 -8.99 -16.09 -3.82
CA ARG A 718 -10.41 -16.46 -3.68
C ARG A 718 -10.58 -17.92 -3.28
N LEU A 719 -9.88 -18.84 -3.92
CA LEU A 719 -9.95 -20.28 -3.57
C LEU A 719 -9.53 -20.50 -2.11
N MET A 720 -8.36 -19.96 -1.70
CA MET A 720 -7.87 -20.12 -0.33
C MET A 720 -8.75 -19.45 0.72
N ARG A 721 -9.42 -18.35 0.38
CA ARG A 721 -10.27 -17.61 1.32
C ARG A 721 -11.68 -18.20 1.42
N ASP A 722 -12.30 -18.56 0.29
CA ASP A 722 -13.74 -18.79 0.22
C ASP A 722 -14.12 -20.27 -0.02
N ASN A 723 -13.19 -21.13 -0.43
CA ASN A 723 -13.47 -22.54 -0.70
C ASN A 723 -12.90 -23.46 0.40
N PRO A 724 -13.74 -24.30 1.05
CA PRO A 724 -13.32 -25.19 2.14
C PRO A 724 -12.16 -26.15 1.81
N LEU A 725 -12.02 -26.58 0.55
CA LEU A 725 -10.95 -27.51 0.13
C LEU A 725 -9.54 -26.89 0.27
N TYR A 726 -9.46 -25.56 0.25
CA TYR A 726 -8.21 -24.81 0.29
C TYR A 726 -7.98 -24.12 1.64
N GLN A 727 -8.87 -24.34 2.60
CA GLN A 727 -8.71 -23.85 3.97
C GLN A 727 -8.01 -24.89 4.85
N LYS A 728 -7.43 -24.44 5.96
CA LYS A 728 -6.89 -25.35 6.98
C LYS A 728 -8.05 -26.12 7.62
N SER A 729 -7.90 -27.43 7.79
CA SER A 729 -8.85 -28.25 8.54
C SER A 729 -8.90 -27.76 10.00
N THR A 730 -10.10 -27.66 10.57
CA THR A 730 -10.30 -27.25 11.97
C THR A 730 -9.67 -28.21 12.97
N ASP A 731 -9.56 -29.49 12.60
CA ASP A 731 -9.12 -30.55 13.50
C ASP A 731 -7.60 -30.71 13.48
N SER A 732 -6.99 -30.63 12.28
CA SER A 732 -5.54 -30.79 12.11
C SER A 732 -4.76 -29.48 12.08
N GLY A 733 -5.41 -28.35 11.80
CA GLY A 733 -4.74 -27.07 11.56
C GLY A 733 -3.89 -27.03 10.28
N HIS A 734 -3.95 -28.09 9.47
CA HIS A 734 -3.16 -28.25 8.25
C HIS A 734 -4.03 -28.20 7.00
N PHE A 735 -3.41 -27.86 5.87
CA PHE A 735 -4.07 -27.94 4.57
C PHE A 735 -4.13 -29.39 4.10
N ASP A 736 -5.18 -29.72 3.35
CA ASP A 736 -5.18 -30.95 2.57
C ASP A 736 -4.16 -30.84 1.44
N THR A 737 -3.09 -31.61 1.55
CA THR A 737 -1.97 -31.65 0.60
C THR A 737 -2.38 -32.04 -0.82
N ARG A 738 -3.58 -32.61 -1.03
CA ARG A 738 -4.11 -32.83 -2.37
C ARG A 738 -4.36 -31.50 -3.09
N PHE A 739 -4.85 -30.49 -2.37
CA PHE A 739 -5.29 -29.21 -2.94
C PHE A 739 -4.30 -28.07 -2.69
N VAL A 740 -3.64 -28.03 -1.52
CA VAL A 740 -2.70 -26.96 -1.16
C VAL A 740 -1.42 -27.55 -0.58
N THR A 741 -0.29 -27.18 -1.16
CA THR A 741 1.02 -27.40 -0.55
C THR A 741 1.63 -26.07 -0.13
N LYS A 742 1.82 -25.86 1.18
CA LYS A 742 2.50 -24.68 1.73
C LYS A 742 4.01 -24.94 1.83
N LEU A 743 4.83 -24.14 1.14
CA LEU A 743 6.28 -24.18 1.24
C LEU A 743 6.76 -23.38 2.46
N LEU A 744 7.65 -23.96 3.27
CA LEU A 744 8.06 -23.38 4.57
C LEU A 744 9.52 -22.91 4.63
N ARG A 745 10.42 -23.57 3.89
CA ARG A 745 11.86 -23.28 3.93
C ARG A 745 12.18 -22.08 3.05
N ASN A 746 12.64 -20.98 3.65
CA ASN A 746 13.09 -19.77 2.97
C ASN A 746 14.59 -19.86 2.67
N TYR A 747 14.95 -19.72 1.40
CA TYR A 747 16.33 -19.80 0.90
C TYR A 747 16.94 -18.43 0.55
N ARG A 748 16.29 -17.34 0.97
CA ARG A 748 16.65 -15.97 0.56
C ARG A 748 17.29 -15.15 1.67
N SER A 749 16.60 -15.02 2.79
CA SER A 749 16.79 -13.88 3.70
C SER A 749 17.37 -14.30 5.04
N HIS A 750 18.14 -13.40 5.65
CA HIS A 750 18.59 -13.53 7.03
C HIS A 750 17.42 -13.62 8.03
N ALA A 751 17.57 -14.39 9.10
CA ALA A 751 16.54 -14.62 10.12
C ALA A 751 15.97 -13.31 10.70
N ALA A 752 16.84 -12.33 10.96
CA ALA A 752 16.44 -11.03 11.49
C ALA A 752 15.46 -10.27 10.57
N ILE A 753 15.62 -10.41 9.24
CA ILE A 753 14.76 -9.78 8.24
C ILE A 753 13.40 -10.50 8.17
N LEU A 754 13.41 -11.83 8.29
CA LEU A 754 12.21 -12.66 8.17
C LEU A 754 11.31 -12.64 9.41
N LYS A 755 11.84 -12.31 10.59
CA LYS A 755 11.11 -12.43 11.86
C LYS A 755 9.73 -11.78 11.81
N ILE A 756 9.66 -10.49 11.46
CA ILE A 756 8.40 -9.74 11.48
C ILE A 756 7.41 -10.20 10.41
N PRO A 757 7.81 -10.38 9.13
CA PRO A 757 6.94 -10.99 8.13
C PRO A 757 6.42 -12.37 8.54
N ASN A 758 7.28 -13.22 9.12
CA ASN A 758 6.91 -14.56 9.56
C ASN A 758 5.85 -14.54 10.66
N GLU A 759 6.04 -13.68 11.67
CA GLU A 759 5.09 -13.52 12.76
C GLU A 759 3.75 -12.92 12.30
N LEU A 760 3.76 -11.95 11.37
CA LEU A 760 2.55 -11.23 10.96
C LEU A 760 1.73 -11.97 9.91
N PHE A 761 2.39 -12.61 8.94
CA PHE A 761 1.71 -13.10 7.73
C PHE A 761 1.71 -14.62 7.60
N TYR A 762 2.60 -15.32 8.31
CA TYR A 762 2.90 -16.72 8.06
C TYR A 762 2.89 -17.62 9.31
N GLU A 763 2.28 -17.14 10.40
CA GLU A 763 2.01 -17.92 11.62
C GLU A 763 3.29 -18.49 12.29
N ASN A 764 4.43 -17.83 12.11
CA ASN A 764 5.74 -18.33 12.56
C ASN A 764 6.18 -19.67 11.95
N GLU A 765 5.57 -20.11 10.85
CA GLU A 765 5.90 -21.40 10.22
C GLU A 765 7.13 -21.34 9.30
N LEU A 766 7.60 -20.15 8.89
CA LEU A 766 8.77 -20.05 7.99
C LEU A 766 10.08 -20.42 8.67
N GLN A 767 10.91 -21.16 7.94
CA GLN A 767 12.18 -21.71 8.38
C GLN A 767 13.33 -21.14 7.56
N VAL A 768 14.44 -20.77 8.20
CA VAL A 768 15.58 -20.15 7.51
C VAL A 768 16.54 -21.21 6.99
N PHE A 769 16.61 -21.33 5.67
CA PHE A 769 17.50 -22.23 4.92
C PHE A 769 18.37 -21.49 3.89
N ALA A 770 18.36 -20.15 3.94
CA ALA A 770 19.24 -19.33 3.10
C ALA A 770 20.72 -19.67 3.35
N ASP A 771 21.52 -19.62 2.30
CA ASP A 771 22.97 -19.85 2.36
C ASP A 771 23.60 -18.97 3.44
N GLN A 772 24.42 -19.58 4.30
CA GLN A 772 24.93 -18.93 5.49
C GLN A 772 25.87 -17.78 5.13
N TRP A 773 26.80 -18.00 4.19
CA TRP A 773 27.77 -16.99 3.78
C TRP A 773 27.09 -15.78 3.15
N ASP A 774 26.09 -16.02 2.32
CA ASP A 774 25.37 -14.94 1.67
C ASP A 774 24.48 -14.16 2.65
N ARG A 775 23.68 -14.82 3.48
CA ARG A 775 22.75 -14.14 4.39
C ARG A 775 23.46 -13.41 5.54
N GLU A 776 24.61 -13.92 6.00
CA GLU A 776 25.37 -13.34 7.13
C GLU A 776 26.44 -12.33 6.66
N ALA A 777 26.58 -12.12 5.34
CA ALA A 777 27.60 -11.27 4.74
C ALA A 777 27.76 -9.88 5.37
N TYR A 778 26.66 -9.28 5.87
CA TYR A 778 26.67 -7.94 6.46
C TYR A 778 26.56 -7.92 7.99
N CYS A 779 26.51 -9.06 8.67
CA CYS A 779 26.37 -9.12 10.13
C CYS A 779 27.50 -8.40 10.89
N ASN A 780 28.68 -8.32 10.29
CA ASN A 780 29.84 -7.66 10.88
C ASN A 780 30.13 -6.27 10.28
N TRP A 781 29.24 -5.72 9.45
CA TRP A 781 29.42 -4.40 8.85
C TRP A 781 29.55 -3.30 9.93
N GLU A 782 30.53 -2.39 9.78
CA GLU A 782 30.92 -1.44 10.83
C GLU A 782 29.87 -0.37 11.16
N TYR A 783 28.96 -0.10 10.22
CA TYR A 783 27.89 0.87 10.39
C TYR A 783 26.56 0.26 10.89
N LEU A 784 26.54 -1.03 11.24
CA LEU A 784 25.37 -1.61 11.92
C LEU A 784 25.26 -1.06 13.35
N PRO A 785 24.07 -0.63 13.79
CA PRO A 785 23.84 -0.26 15.18
C PRO A 785 24.14 -1.40 16.18
N LYS A 786 23.90 -2.65 15.77
CA LYS A 786 24.24 -3.87 16.52
C LYS A 786 24.82 -4.93 15.57
N LYS A 787 25.99 -5.46 15.91
CA LYS A 787 26.61 -6.59 15.20
C LYS A 787 25.73 -7.84 15.27
N GLY A 788 25.70 -8.63 14.20
CA GLY A 788 24.82 -9.80 14.06
C GLY A 788 23.36 -9.47 13.74
N PHE A 789 22.99 -8.19 13.64
CA PHE A 789 21.62 -7.75 13.34
C PHE A 789 21.61 -6.90 12.06
N PRO A 790 21.54 -7.52 10.86
CA PRO A 790 21.65 -6.81 9.59
C PRO A 790 20.31 -6.17 9.16
N LEU A 791 19.68 -5.46 10.09
CA LEU A 791 18.43 -4.77 9.90
C LEU A 791 18.49 -3.42 10.61
N ILE A 792 18.34 -2.34 9.83
CA ILE A 792 18.41 -0.97 10.34
C ILE A 792 17.07 -0.29 10.10
N PHE A 793 16.51 0.32 11.14
CA PHE A 793 15.51 1.36 10.98
C PHE A 793 16.15 2.71 11.34
N HIS A 794 16.21 3.63 10.38
CA HIS A 794 16.72 4.98 10.55
C HIS A 794 15.54 5.97 10.59
N GLY A 795 15.25 6.50 11.77
CA GLY A 795 14.19 7.49 11.97
C GLY A 795 14.58 8.87 11.40
N VAL A 796 13.75 9.42 10.52
CA VAL A 796 13.98 10.73 9.87
C VAL A 796 12.75 11.62 10.02
N MET A 797 12.95 12.81 10.58
CA MET A 797 11.92 13.87 10.60
C MET A 797 12.02 14.67 9.30
N GLY A 798 11.43 14.15 8.22
CA GLY A 798 11.43 14.82 6.93
C GLY A 798 10.21 15.71 6.71
N LYS A 799 10.04 16.15 5.46
CA LYS A 799 8.91 16.97 5.02
C LYS A 799 8.35 16.39 3.71
N ASP A 800 7.02 16.32 3.65
CA ASP A 800 6.31 15.94 2.42
C ASP A 800 6.31 17.11 1.44
N GLU A 801 6.99 16.96 0.30
CA GLU A 801 7.09 17.99 -0.73
C GLU A 801 6.51 17.54 -2.08
N ARG A 802 6.05 18.51 -2.86
CA ARG A 802 5.53 18.37 -4.24
C ARG A 802 6.04 19.54 -5.07
N GLU A 803 6.09 19.36 -6.38
CA GLU A 803 6.55 20.40 -7.30
C GLU A 803 5.74 20.44 -8.59
N ALA A 804 5.68 21.61 -9.21
CA ALA A 804 5.02 21.85 -10.49
C ALA A 804 3.57 21.32 -10.51
N ASN A 805 3.18 20.54 -11.50
CA ASN A 805 1.87 19.90 -11.61
C ASN A 805 1.87 18.44 -11.10
N SER A 806 2.97 17.96 -10.50
CA SER A 806 3.09 16.56 -10.08
C SER A 806 2.36 16.32 -8.75
N PRO A 807 1.35 15.42 -8.70
CA PRO A 807 0.66 15.09 -7.46
C PRO A 807 1.51 14.20 -6.52
N SER A 808 2.52 13.50 -7.05
CA SER A 808 3.41 12.62 -6.29
C SER A 808 4.30 13.37 -5.29
N PHE A 809 4.49 12.77 -4.12
CA PHE A 809 5.32 13.30 -3.04
C PHE A 809 6.79 12.87 -3.13
N PHE A 810 7.67 13.66 -2.52
CA PHE A 810 9.06 13.32 -2.24
C PHE A 810 9.49 13.89 -0.89
N ASN A 811 10.55 13.33 -0.33
CA ASN A 811 11.13 13.72 0.96
C ASN A 811 12.64 13.68 0.85
N VAL A 812 13.23 14.86 0.80
CA VAL A 812 14.66 15.06 0.53
C VAL A 812 15.52 14.58 1.70
N SER A 813 15.08 14.75 2.94
CA SER A 813 15.80 14.31 4.14
C SER A 813 15.99 12.80 4.18
N GLU A 814 15.02 12.03 3.69
CA GLU A 814 15.19 10.57 3.56
C GLU A 814 16.22 10.21 2.47
N ILE A 815 16.29 10.98 1.38
CA ILE A 815 17.26 10.76 0.29
C ILE A 815 18.69 10.99 0.79
N GLU A 816 18.92 12.03 1.61
CA GLU A 816 20.24 12.30 2.19
C GLU A 816 20.75 11.12 3.03
N VAL A 817 19.92 10.58 3.92
CA VAL A 817 20.26 9.41 4.74
C VAL A 817 20.53 8.17 3.88
N LEU A 818 19.74 7.98 2.83
CA LEU A 818 19.95 6.90 1.88
C LEU A 818 21.29 7.03 1.15
N VAL A 819 21.64 8.23 0.69
CA VAL A 819 22.91 8.51 0.00
C VAL A 819 24.10 8.29 0.94
N ASP A 820 23.97 8.67 2.21
CA ASP A 820 24.97 8.39 3.25
C ASP A 820 25.20 6.88 3.42
N TYR A 821 24.16 6.06 3.52
CA TYR A 821 24.31 4.61 3.59
C TYR A 821 24.93 3.99 2.33
N LEU A 822 24.55 4.47 1.14
CA LEU A 822 25.17 4.01 -0.11
C LEU A 822 26.66 4.35 -0.15
N THR A 823 27.03 5.54 0.32
CA THR A 823 28.44 5.98 0.39
C THR A 823 29.22 5.07 1.34
N LYS A 824 28.68 4.78 2.54
CA LYS A 824 29.27 3.85 3.50
C LYS A 824 29.43 2.43 2.93
N LEU A 825 28.43 1.92 2.23
CA LEU A 825 28.51 0.60 1.57
C LEU A 825 29.61 0.57 0.50
N MET A 826 29.73 1.64 -0.29
CA MET A 826 30.76 1.77 -1.31
C MET A 826 32.17 1.87 -0.71
N GLU A 827 32.35 2.58 0.39
CA GLU A 827 33.66 2.75 1.03
C GLU A 827 34.18 1.47 1.69
N THR A 828 33.25 0.60 2.12
CA THR A 828 33.53 -0.62 2.89
C THR A 828 33.52 -1.91 2.06
N GLN A 829 32.97 -1.90 0.84
CA GLN A 829 32.93 -3.09 -0.02
C GLN A 829 34.33 -3.70 -0.24
N GLY A 830 34.41 -5.03 -0.29
CA GLY A 830 35.66 -5.77 -0.51
C GLY A 830 36.69 -5.65 0.61
N LYS A 831 36.36 -5.01 1.75
CA LYS A 831 37.24 -4.86 2.92
C LYS A 831 36.69 -5.63 4.12
N LYS A 832 37.57 -6.04 5.04
CA LYS A 832 37.20 -6.68 6.33
C LYS A 832 36.20 -7.85 6.17
N GLY A 833 36.35 -8.65 5.10
CA GLY A 833 35.49 -9.81 4.81
C GLY A 833 34.15 -9.50 4.14
N LEU A 834 33.86 -8.24 3.78
CA LEU A 834 32.66 -7.87 3.03
C LEU A 834 32.80 -8.23 1.54
N PRO A 835 31.72 -8.68 0.89
CA PRO A 835 31.74 -8.97 -0.53
C PRO A 835 32.02 -7.69 -1.34
N LYS A 836 32.65 -7.86 -2.51
CA LYS A 836 32.69 -6.81 -3.52
C LYS A 836 31.26 -6.61 -4.05
N LEU A 837 30.81 -5.36 -4.15
CA LEU A 837 29.45 -5.03 -4.53
C LEU A 837 29.36 -4.63 -6.00
N SER A 838 28.37 -5.18 -6.69
CA SER A 838 27.88 -4.66 -7.97
C SER A 838 26.67 -3.75 -7.72
N PRO A 839 26.40 -2.72 -8.56
CA PRO A 839 25.15 -1.97 -8.50
C PRO A 839 23.89 -2.87 -8.56
N LYS A 840 23.97 -4.02 -9.25
CA LYS A 840 22.87 -5.02 -9.31
C LYS A 840 22.56 -5.69 -7.98
N ASP A 841 23.48 -5.65 -7.01
CA ASP A 841 23.29 -6.24 -5.68
C ASP A 841 22.40 -5.37 -4.78
N ILE A 842 22.13 -4.12 -5.18
CA ILE A 842 21.43 -3.13 -4.37
C ILE A 842 20.11 -2.75 -5.04
N GLY A 843 19.07 -2.67 -4.24
CA GLY A 843 17.76 -2.18 -4.66
C GLY A 843 17.26 -1.09 -3.72
N ILE A 844 16.62 -0.08 -4.30
CA ILE A 844 16.00 1.01 -3.55
C ILE A 844 14.50 1.02 -3.85
N ILE A 845 13.70 0.87 -2.80
CA ILE A 845 12.25 0.83 -2.87
C ILE A 845 11.70 2.14 -2.30
N ALA A 846 10.90 2.84 -3.10
CA ALA A 846 10.17 4.03 -2.66
C ALA A 846 8.75 4.02 -3.24
N PRO A 847 7.71 4.32 -2.44
CA PRO A 847 6.33 4.19 -2.90
C PRO A 847 5.85 5.31 -3.82
N TYR A 848 6.55 6.46 -3.84
CA TYR A 848 6.16 7.62 -4.64
C TYR A 848 7.11 7.83 -5.82
N ARG A 849 6.55 8.06 -7.02
CA ARG A 849 7.33 8.24 -8.25
C ARG A 849 8.30 9.41 -8.16
N LYS A 850 7.86 10.53 -7.58
CA LYS A 850 8.71 11.71 -7.46
C LYS A 850 9.89 11.46 -6.52
N GLN A 851 9.73 10.60 -5.50
CA GLN A 851 10.84 10.13 -4.70
C GLN A 851 11.83 9.29 -5.53
N VAL A 852 11.34 8.35 -6.34
CA VAL A 852 12.18 7.54 -7.26
C VAL A 852 12.99 8.43 -8.20
N GLU A 853 12.35 9.45 -8.80
CA GLU A 853 12.98 10.42 -9.69
C GLU A 853 14.09 11.21 -8.97
N LYS A 854 13.81 11.74 -7.77
CA LYS A 854 14.74 12.52 -6.96
C LYS A 854 15.92 11.66 -6.46
N ILE A 855 15.68 10.42 -6.05
CA ILE A 855 16.75 9.46 -5.71
C ILE A 855 17.63 9.21 -6.93
N THR A 856 17.03 8.94 -8.09
CA THR A 856 17.78 8.70 -9.34
C THR A 856 18.63 9.92 -9.75
N LYS A 857 18.12 11.14 -9.52
CA LYS A 857 18.89 12.38 -9.71
C LYS A 857 20.07 12.45 -8.73
N ALA A 858 19.84 12.19 -7.43
CA ALA A 858 20.86 12.21 -6.40
C ALA A 858 22.01 11.22 -6.69
N LEU A 859 21.67 10.00 -7.14
CA LEU A 859 22.64 8.99 -7.53
C LEU A 859 23.58 9.44 -8.67
N LYS A 860 23.09 10.31 -9.56
CA LYS A 860 23.88 10.87 -10.68
C LYS A 860 24.68 12.11 -10.28
N SER A 861 24.21 12.90 -9.31
CA SER A 861 24.87 14.15 -8.92
C SER A 861 26.02 13.94 -7.93
N VAL A 862 25.88 12.99 -6.99
CA VAL A 862 26.84 12.79 -5.89
C VAL A 862 28.16 12.17 -6.37
N THR A 863 29.25 12.92 -6.23
CA THR A 863 30.59 12.54 -6.73
C THR A 863 31.13 11.23 -6.14
N ALA A 864 30.84 10.94 -4.86
CA ALA A 864 31.26 9.69 -4.24
C ALA A 864 30.67 8.49 -5.00
N LEU A 865 29.39 8.55 -5.36
CA LEU A 865 28.68 7.46 -6.02
C LEU A 865 29.05 7.30 -7.50
N LYS A 866 29.52 8.36 -8.18
CA LYS A 866 30.01 8.30 -9.57
C LYS A 866 31.15 7.30 -9.79
N ARG A 867 31.82 6.84 -8.72
CA ARG A 867 32.87 5.82 -8.76
C ARG A 867 32.34 4.42 -9.10
N TRP A 868 31.04 4.16 -8.95
CA TRP A 868 30.45 2.93 -9.48
C TRP A 868 30.36 3.02 -11.01
N SER A 869 31.09 2.14 -11.69
CA SER A 869 30.81 1.80 -13.08
C SER A 869 29.37 1.29 -13.20
N ASP A 870 28.62 1.78 -14.17
CA ASP A 870 27.27 1.31 -14.50
C ASP A 870 26.22 1.45 -13.39
N LEU A 871 26.19 2.62 -12.74
CA LEU A 871 25.15 3.04 -11.79
C LEU A 871 23.70 2.87 -12.32
N ALA A 872 23.52 2.79 -13.64
CA ALA A 872 22.24 2.47 -14.28
C ALA A 872 21.71 1.06 -13.94
N GLU A 873 22.56 0.15 -13.46
CA GLU A 873 22.16 -1.19 -13.06
C GLU A 873 21.61 -1.27 -11.62
N LEU A 874 21.83 -0.24 -10.78
CA LEU A 874 21.14 -0.14 -9.50
C LEU A 874 19.67 0.14 -9.77
N LYS A 875 18.79 -0.72 -9.27
CA LYS A 875 17.36 -0.57 -9.44
C LYS A 875 16.80 0.37 -8.36
N VAL A 876 16.16 1.45 -8.80
CA VAL A 876 15.26 2.28 -7.99
C VAL A 876 13.85 2.11 -8.55
N GLY A 877 12.85 1.91 -7.70
CA GLY A 877 11.48 1.66 -8.15
C GLY A 877 10.47 1.52 -7.02
N SER A 878 9.22 1.32 -7.39
CA SER A 878 8.13 1.04 -6.45
C SER A 878 8.17 -0.39 -5.91
N VAL A 879 7.34 -0.70 -4.92
CA VAL A 879 7.23 -2.07 -4.38
C VAL A 879 6.78 -3.05 -5.47
N GLU A 880 5.86 -2.60 -6.33
CA GLU A 880 5.30 -3.37 -7.44
C GLU A 880 6.39 -3.75 -8.45
N GLU A 881 7.30 -2.82 -8.79
CA GLU A 881 8.42 -3.09 -9.70
C GLU A 881 9.44 -4.09 -9.12
N PHE A 882 9.52 -4.19 -7.79
CA PHE A 882 10.40 -5.11 -7.09
C PHE A 882 9.77 -6.48 -6.82
N GLN A 883 8.49 -6.66 -7.15
CA GLN A 883 7.83 -7.94 -6.97
C GLN A 883 8.48 -9.02 -7.87
N GLY A 884 8.68 -10.22 -7.32
CA GLY A 884 9.43 -11.29 -7.99
C GLY A 884 10.95 -11.08 -8.06
N GLN A 885 11.46 -9.88 -7.76
CA GLN A 885 12.89 -9.60 -7.70
C GLN A 885 13.43 -9.75 -6.26
N GLU A 886 14.75 -9.85 -6.14
CA GLU A 886 15.48 -9.86 -4.87
C GLU A 886 16.85 -9.21 -5.04
N ARG A 887 17.41 -8.70 -3.94
CA ARG A 887 18.72 -8.04 -3.91
C ARG A 887 19.47 -8.42 -2.64
N LYS A 888 20.80 -8.38 -2.68
CA LYS A 888 21.66 -8.58 -1.52
C LYS A 888 21.34 -7.55 -0.43
N ILE A 889 21.17 -6.29 -0.86
CA ILE A 889 20.83 -5.16 0.01
C ILE A 889 19.57 -4.48 -0.51
N ILE A 890 18.63 -4.17 0.38
CA ILE A 890 17.48 -3.31 0.07
C ILE A 890 17.48 -2.11 1.00
N ILE A 891 17.26 -0.94 0.41
CA ILE A 891 16.99 0.31 1.13
C ILE A 891 15.56 0.74 0.81
N ILE A 892 14.76 0.99 1.84
CA ILE A 892 13.38 1.44 1.72
C ILE A 892 13.28 2.89 2.18
N SER A 893 12.72 3.77 1.35
CA SER A 893 12.31 5.14 1.74
C SER A 893 10.79 5.18 1.86
N THR A 894 10.27 5.56 3.03
CA THR A 894 8.82 5.59 3.28
C THR A 894 8.15 6.90 2.86
N VAL A 895 8.95 7.95 2.68
CA VAL A 895 8.63 9.33 2.25
C VAL A 895 7.77 10.12 3.23
N ARG A 896 6.70 9.54 3.76
CA ARG A 896 5.62 10.29 4.41
C ARG A 896 5.99 10.82 5.79
N SER A 897 5.77 12.12 5.98
CA SER A 897 6.11 12.83 7.22
C SER A 897 4.97 13.66 7.83
N SER A 898 3.79 13.73 7.19
CA SER A 898 2.63 14.49 7.68
C SER A 898 1.37 13.65 7.86
N LEU A 899 0.72 13.82 9.02
CA LEU A 899 -0.56 13.19 9.37
C LEU A 899 -1.72 13.62 8.49
N HIS A 900 -1.67 14.82 7.91
CA HIS A 900 -2.77 15.32 7.09
C HIS A 900 -2.96 14.46 5.84
N TYR A 901 -1.85 14.08 5.21
CA TYR A 901 -1.89 13.25 4.03
C TYR A 901 -2.13 11.78 4.41
N VAL A 902 -1.70 11.31 5.59
CA VAL A 902 -1.88 9.89 6.00
C VAL A 902 -3.36 9.52 6.10
N LYS A 903 -4.21 10.40 6.64
CA LYS A 903 -5.67 10.18 6.66
C LYS A 903 -6.27 10.13 5.25
N MET A 904 -5.81 10.99 4.35
CA MET A 904 -6.18 10.90 2.93
C MET A 904 -5.74 9.54 2.35
N ASP A 905 -4.55 9.04 2.72
CA ASP A 905 -4.06 7.76 2.22
C ASP A 905 -4.86 6.55 2.71
N GLU A 906 -5.36 6.59 3.94
CA GLU A 906 -6.26 5.59 4.51
C GLU A 906 -7.64 5.63 3.85
N GLU A 907 -8.25 6.82 3.71
CA GLU A 907 -9.58 6.99 3.12
C GLU A 907 -9.64 6.57 1.64
N PHE A 908 -8.53 6.74 0.91
CA PHE A 908 -8.47 6.40 -0.51
C PHE A 908 -7.83 5.05 -0.81
N ASN A 909 -7.31 4.35 0.20
CA ASN A 909 -6.78 2.98 0.16
C ASN A 909 -5.44 2.83 -0.62
N ILE A 910 -4.56 3.82 -0.50
CA ILE A 910 -3.39 3.91 -1.41
C ILE A 910 -2.05 4.05 -0.67
N GLY A 911 -2.02 4.18 0.65
CA GLY A 911 -0.78 4.25 1.41
C GLY A 911 0.08 2.98 1.32
N PHE A 912 1.36 3.13 0.97
CA PHE A 912 2.40 2.15 1.33
C PHE A 912 2.45 1.90 2.84
N LEU A 913 2.02 2.89 3.63
CA LEU A 913 1.98 2.83 5.08
C LEU A 913 0.90 1.89 5.64
N SER A 914 -0.27 1.81 5.01
CA SER A 914 -1.42 1.07 5.53
C SER A 914 -1.64 -0.29 4.85
N ASN A 915 -0.92 -0.57 3.76
CA ASN A 915 -1.08 -1.82 3.02
C ASN A 915 -0.08 -2.88 3.49
N GLU A 916 -0.57 -3.85 4.26
CA GLU A 916 0.19 -4.98 4.79
C GLU A 916 0.91 -5.80 3.71
N LYS A 917 0.27 -6.02 2.55
CA LYS A 917 0.86 -6.78 1.42
C LYS A 917 2.07 -6.04 0.84
N ARG A 918 2.01 -4.70 0.71
CA ARG A 918 3.14 -3.87 0.27
C ARG A 918 4.29 -3.90 1.27
N PHE A 919 3.98 -3.77 2.56
CA PHE A 919 4.98 -3.92 3.62
C PHE A 919 5.70 -5.26 3.49
N ASN A 920 4.94 -6.35 3.43
CA ASN A 920 5.47 -7.71 3.33
C ASN A 920 6.37 -7.89 2.10
N VAL A 921 5.94 -7.45 0.92
CA VAL A 921 6.77 -7.54 -0.29
C VAL A 921 8.05 -6.74 -0.11
N ALA A 922 7.98 -5.48 0.33
CA ALA A 922 9.13 -4.58 0.40
C ALA A 922 10.22 -5.09 1.35
N VAL A 923 9.86 -5.52 2.56
CA VAL A 923 10.85 -5.99 3.56
C VAL A 923 11.45 -7.35 3.21
N THR A 924 10.73 -8.19 2.44
CA THR A 924 11.19 -9.54 2.05
C THR A 924 11.98 -9.59 0.73
N ARG A 925 12.38 -8.43 0.19
CA ARG A 925 13.25 -8.34 -0.99
C ARG A 925 14.74 -8.51 -0.67
N ALA A 926 15.14 -8.26 0.57
CA ALA A 926 16.54 -8.29 1.02
C ALA A 926 17.01 -9.71 1.35
N ARG A 927 18.22 -10.05 0.90
CA ARG A 927 18.91 -11.30 1.30
C ARG A 927 19.72 -11.10 2.58
N SER A 928 20.61 -10.10 2.58
CA SER A 928 21.68 -9.99 3.58
C SER A 928 21.62 -8.73 4.43
N LEU A 929 21.04 -7.63 3.93
CA LEU A 929 20.92 -6.36 4.66
C LEU A 929 19.64 -5.62 4.26
N LEU A 930 18.85 -5.20 5.26
CA LEU A 930 17.69 -4.34 5.08
C LEU A 930 17.89 -3.01 5.83
N ILE A 931 17.74 -1.90 5.12
CA ILE A 931 17.75 -0.55 5.69
C ILE A 931 16.41 0.11 5.40
N VAL A 932 15.69 0.55 6.42
CA VAL A 932 14.45 1.31 6.30
C VAL A 932 14.69 2.73 6.78
N VAL A 933 14.35 3.71 5.95
CA VAL A 933 14.47 5.14 6.22
C VAL A 933 13.06 5.73 6.20
N GLY A 934 12.64 6.37 7.28
CA GLY A 934 11.28 6.87 7.37
C GLY A 934 10.96 7.64 8.64
N ASN A 935 9.80 8.29 8.65
CA ASN A 935 9.34 9.06 9.81
C ASN A 935 8.71 8.15 10.88
N PRO A 936 9.38 7.90 12.01
CA PRO A 936 8.91 6.94 13.01
C PRO A 936 7.62 7.40 13.73
N VAL A 937 7.36 8.70 13.83
CA VAL A 937 6.17 9.25 14.49
C VAL A 937 4.92 8.95 13.67
N ILE A 938 5.04 9.02 12.34
CA ILE A 938 3.95 8.71 11.41
C ILE A 938 3.77 7.20 11.29
N LEU A 939 4.87 6.46 11.08
CA LEU A 939 4.85 5.02 10.88
C LEU A 939 4.32 4.24 12.08
N ASN A 940 4.57 4.71 13.31
CA ASN A 940 4.06 4.07 14.53
C ASN A 940 2.52 4.08 14.67
N LYS A 941 1.81 4.83 13.82
CA LYS A 941 0.34 4.81 13.81
C LYS A 941 -0.22 3.57 13.14
N ASP A 942 0.50 3.02 12.17
CA ASP A 942 0.16 1.74 11.57
C ASP A 942 0.65 0.59 12.45
N SER A 943 -0.20 -0.43 12.63
CA SER A 943 0.07 -1.54 13.54
C SER A 943 1.24 -2.43 13.07
N THR A 944 1.38 -2.60 11.75
CA THR A 944 2.44 -3.41 11.14
C THR A 944 3.79 -2.72 11.27
N TRP A 945 3.86 -1.44 10.92
CA TRP A 945 5.06 -0.62 11.09
C TRP A 945 5.45 -0.44 12.55
N LYS A 946 4.49 -0.23 13.45
CA LYS A 946 4.75 -0.16 14.90
C LYS A 946 5.42 -1.43 15.41
N LYS A 947 4.95 -2.61 14.97
CA LYS A 947 5.57 -3.88 15.37
C LYS A 947 7.00 -4.01 14.82
N PHE A 948 7.22 -3.61 13.56
CA PHE A 948 8.55 -3.59 12.95
C PHE A 948 9.52 -2.65 13.68
N ILE A 949 9.11 -1.41 13.95
CA ILE A 949 9.93 -0.41 14.67
C ILE A 949 10.23 -0.90 16.09
N SER A 950 9.23 -1.43 16.81
CA SER A 950 9.42 -1.96 18.16
C SER A 950 10.45 -3.09 18.19
N TYR A 951 10.45 -3.96 17.17
CA TYR A 951 11.46 -5.00 17.02
C TYR A 951 12.86 -4.42 16.79
N CYS A 952 13.00 -3.44 15.91
CA CYS A 952 14.28 -2.74 15.72
C CYS A 952 14.79 -2.09 17.00
N VAL A 953 13.91 -1.47 17.81
CA VAL A 953 14.28 -0.85 19.08
C VAL A 953 14.74 -1.91 20.09
N ASN A 954 13.97 -2.99 20.28
CA ASN A 954 14.28 -4.05 21.23
C ASN A 954 15.59 -4.76 20.89
N GLU A 955 15.84 -4.98 19.59
CA GLU A 955 17.08 -5.59 19.12
C GLU A 955 18.23 -4.59 18.94
N LYS A 956 18.06 -3.31 19.29
CA LYS A 956 19.08 -2.25 19.12
C LYS A 956 19.54 -2.06 17.67
N GLY A 957 18.66 -2.30 16.70
CA GLY A 957 18.84 -1.98 15.27
C GLY A 957 18.25 -0.62 14.85
N TYR A 958 17.75 0.16 15.82
CA TYR A 958 17.21 1.51 15.58
C TYR A 958 18.31 2.59 15.64
N THR A 959 18.25 3.58 14.75
CA THR A 959 19.09 4.78 14.78
C THR A 959 18.35 6.00 14.21
N GLY A 960 18.96 7.19 14.23
CA GLY A 960 18.34 8.44 13.78
C GLY A 960 17.51 9.11 14.87
N PHE A 961 16.46 9.84 14.47
CA PHE A 961 15.58 10.58 15.37
C PHE A 961 14.84 9.66 16.34
N ASP A 962 14.87 9.88 17.65
CA ASP A 962 14.13 9.07 18.63
C ASP A 962 12.66 9.52 18.73
N PHE A 963 11.73 8.64 18.37
CA PHE A 963 10.30 8.95 18.40
C PHE A 963 9.70 8.95 19.81
N ARG A 964 10.39 8.39 20.80
CA ARG A 964 9.97 8.47 22.22
C ARG A 964 10.01 9.91 22.72
N ASP A 965 10.77 10.76 22.04
CA ASP A 965 10.85 12.16 22.37
C ASP A 965 9.68 12.99 21.79
N ALA A 966 8.89 12.43 20.87
CA ALA A 966 7.67 13.05 20.37
C ALA A 966 6.49 12.74 21.31
N ASP A 967 5.64 13.73 21.56
CA ASP A 967 4.47 13.55 22.44
C ASP A 967 3.56 12.41 21.98
N GLY A 968 3.07 11.62 22.94
CA GLY A 968 1.99 10.68 22.70
C GLY A 968 0.70 11.39 22.30
N GLU A 969 -0.17 10.71 21.55
CA GLU A 969 -1.45 11.28 21.13
C GLU A 969 -2.30 11.76 22.32
N ASP A 970 -2.25 11.04 23.45
CA ASP A 970 -2.98 11.40 24.67
C ASP A 970 -2.39 12.64 25.38
N ASP A 971 -1.08 12.89 25.25
CA ASP A 971 -0.42 14.10 25.78
C ASP A 971 -0.81 15.34 24.96
N ILE A 972 -0.88 15.18 23.63
CA ILE A 972 -1.36 16.21 22.70
C ILE A 972 -2.82 16.52 22.98
N VAL A 973 -3.68 15.48 23.09
CA VAL A 973 -5.11 15.62 23.41
C VAL A 973 -5.32 16.33 24.74
N SER A 974 -4.55 15.96 25.77
CA SER A 974 -4.65 16.57 27.09
C SER A 974 -4.24 18.04 27.08
N ARG A 975 -3.19 18.40 26.33
CA ARG A 975 -2.77 19.80 26.16
C ARG A 975 -3.78 20.63 25.39
N LEU A 976 -4.28 20.11 24.27
CA LEU A 976 -5.29 20.80 23.46
C LEU A 976 -6.58 21.01 24.26
N ALA A 977 -7.02 20.03 25.04
CA ALA A 977 -8.20 20.15 25.90
C ALA A 977 -8.05 21.19 27.03
N ASN A 978 -6.82 21.55 27.41
CA ASN A 978 -6.53 22.56 28.43
C ASN A 978 -6.42 24.00 27.86
N LEU A 979 -6.57 24.19 26.56
CA LEU A 979 -6.55 25.52 25.92
C LEU A 979 -7.90 26.23 26.08
N LYS A 980 -7.88 27.51 26.46
CA LYS A 980 -9.09 28.34 26.53
C LYS A 980 -9.37 28.94 25.16
N PHE A 981 -10.08 28.21 24.30
CA PHE A 981 -10.58 28.72 23.02
C PHE A 981 -11.94 29.39 23.21
N ASN A 982 -11.98 30.71 23.39
CA ASN A 982 -13.20 31.50 23.20
C ASN A 982 -13.17 32.07 21.79
N VAL A 983 -14.01 31.53 20.92
CA VAL A 983 -14.30 32.11 19.61
C VAL A 983 -15.80 32.08 19.49
N ASP A 984 -16.39 33.25 19.31
CA ASP A 984 -17.84 33.45 19.17
C ASP A 984 -18.48 32.39 18.28
N SER A 985 -19.71 32.05 18.63
CA SER A 985 -20.58 31.06 17.99
C SER A 985 -21.00 31.49 16.58
N ASP A 986 -20.05 31.60 15.66
CA ASP A 986 -20.33 31.36 14.25
C ASP A 986 -20.12 29.88 14.03
N SER A 987 -21.24 29.14 14.13
CA SER A 987 -21.36 27.85 13.48
C SER A 987 -20.81 27.98 12.06
N PRO A 988 -19.84 27.15 11.64
CA PRO A 988 -19.58 27.06 10.22
C PRO A 988 -20.92 26.68 9.59
N GLY A 989 -21.50 27.59 8.81
CA GLY A 989 -22.49 27.18 7.81
C GLY A 989 -21.87 26.00 7.05
N PRO A 990 -22.67 25.06 6.53
CA PRO A 990 -22.13 23.96 5.74
C PRO A 990 -21.38 24.56 4.56
N GLU A 991 -20.08 24.80 4.72
CA GLU A 991 -19.16 24.97 3.63
C GLU A 991 -19.28 23.66 2.89
N SER A 992 -19.93 23.77 1.76
CA SER A 992 -20.08 22.74 0.78
C SER A 992 -18.75 22.00 0.65
N ALA A 993 -18.70 20.76 1.13
CA ALA A 993 -17.58 19.84 0.94
C ALA A 993 -17.22 19.66 -0.55
N LEU A 994 -18.01 20.21 -1.47
CA LEU A 994 -17.86 20.16 -2.92
C LEU A 994 -16.73 21.01 -3.52
N GLN A 995 -15.93 21.76 -2.76
CA GLN A 995 -14.69 22.36 -3.30
C GLN A 995 -13.38 21.75 -2.77
N GLN A 996 -13.48 20.73 -1.91
CA GLN A 996 -12.39 19.79 -1.61
C GLN A 996 -12.67 18.37 -2.16
N HIS A 997 -13.75 18.20 -2.92
CA HIS A 997 -14.11 16.96 -3.59
C HIS A 997 -14.03 17.15 -5.10
N VAL A 998 -12.80 17.21 -5.61
CA VAL A 998 -12.52 17.00 -7.03
C VAL A 998 -11.36 16.02 -7.15
N ASP A 999 -11.73 14.81 -7.57
CA ASP A 999 -10.91 13.81 -8.24
C ASP A 999 -9.84 13.01 -7.46
N LEU A 1000 -10.04 11.68 -7.48
CA LEU A 1000 -9.08 10.64 -7.15
C LEU A 1000 -7.94 10.63 -8.19
N GLU A 1001 -6.87 11.40 -7.95
CA GLU A 1001 -5.78 11.58 -8.92
C GLU A 1001 -4.63 10.57 -8.83
N TRP A 1002 -4.58 9.71 -7.81
CA TRP A 1002 -3.32 9.06 -7.42
C TRP A 1002 -3.37 7.52 -7.33
N LYS A 1003 -4.52 6.90 -7.64
CA LYS A 1003 -4.61 5.44 -7.91
C LYS A 1003 -3.86 5.00 -9.18
N ASN A 1004 -3.40 5.96 -9.98
CA ASN A 1004 -2.74 5.74 -11.27
C ASN A 1004 -1.23 5.62 -11.19
N GLU A 1005 -0.67 5.58 -9.98
CA GLU A 1005 0.77 5.60 -9.74
C GLU A 1005 1.41 4.21 -9.55
N HIS A 1006 0.75 3.12 -9.94
CA HIS A 1006 1.32 1.76 -9.91
C HIS A 1006 1.08 0.99 -11.21
#